data_AF-A0AAF0WFL3-F1
#
_entry.id   AF-A0AAF0WFL3-F1
#
_cell.length_a   1.000
_cell.length_b   1.000
_cell.length_c   1.000
_cell.angle_alpha   90.00
_cell.angle_beta   90.00
_cell.angle_gamma   90.00
#
_symmetry.space_group_name_H-M   'P 1'
#
loop_
_entity.id
_entity.type
_entity.pdbx_description
1 polymer ?
#
loop_
_entity_poly.entity_id
_entity_poly.type
_entity_poly.pdbx_seq_one_letter_code
_entity_poly.pdbx_strand_id
1 'polypeptide(L)'
;MAVTQFEAVDARKCFPCWDEPALKITVGVVPSELTVLSNMPVCQENSDGILESVQFEESPIVSTYLVAVVIGLFDYIEDKTSDGIVVRAYCPVGKSEKGKLALNIAVKALDIYKNYCSVPYSLPKLDMVAVPDFSAGAMENYGLIVYRETELLHDDLHSSAANTQRLAIVVTHEVAHQWFGNLVTMGWWTHLWLNEGFATWISYLATDIIYPEWRIWTQFLDTTTGGLRMDALETSHPVEVEVHTARAVDETFDAISYKKGSSVIWMLEDYLGSDIFQKSLGSCIKRYASKNAKTEDLWSVLSEESGIDVNKFMNTWTKQKGYPCVSIKINDSSLEFEQAQFLSSGRHGDGLWVIPITFPLGLNHKRSFLLDTKLRSFNPVPILKNSVIKVNVGQTGFYRVKYDDKIATHLKKAIKENSLTAADKFGILDDTYALREACGLPLSNLLSLLNVYRKELEYIVVSRLIDICYAIATVSSEVILDLMADLKQFFIELILFCAHNIYPVHAGKLVGVLMMHKKLGLEPVAGESHLDTYYCEKKRETVQQQNLKIEIRQGYTTIFKGFYLFFLQEFASWNWSIYGFPIWASCYLLVCVYRAESVHQHRNRLFSIFQVFHQFKNYSLRPPELYTQGERHAL
;
A
#
# COMPACT_ATOMS: atom_id res chain seq x y z
N MET A 1 0.23 -28.55 8.63
CA MET A 1 -0.79 -27.51 8.38
C MET A 1 -1.26 -27.65 6.94
N ALA A 2 -2.54 -27.47 6.67
CA ALA A 2 -3.12 -27.37 5.33
C ALA A 2 -3.98 -26.09 5.26
N VAL A 3 -3.94 -25.41 4.12
CA VAL A 3 -4.66 -24.14 3.88
C VAL A 3 -5.10 -24.10 2.43
N THR A 4 -6.30 -23.59 2.18
CA THR A 4 -6.83 -23.34 0.84
C THR A 4 -6.57 -21.88 0.42
N GLN A 5 -6.28 -21.68 -0.86
CA GLN A 5 -6.30 -20.37 -1.52
C GLN A 5 -6.90 -20.56 -2.91
N PHE A 6 -8.07 -19.97 -3.16
CA PHE A 6 -8.83 -20.25 -4.38
C PHE A 6 -8.98 -19.07 -5.33
N GLU A 7 -8.78 -17.84 -4.87
CA GLU A 7 -8.83 -16.70 -5.79
C GLU A 7 -7.65 -16.74 -6.78
N ALA A 8 -7.89 -16.62 -8.10
CA ALA A 8 -9.20 -16.36 -8.73
C ALA A 8 -9.98 -17.60 -9.18
N VAL A 9 -9.30 -18.68 -9.57
CA VAL A 9 -9.90 -19.82 -10.28
C VAL A 9 -9.31 -21.18 -9.86
N ASP A 10 -8.95 -21.28 -8.59
CA ASP A 10 -8.23 -22.43 -8.03
C ASP A 10 -9.10 -23.35 -7.18
N ALA A 11 -10.36 -23.01 -6.90
CA ALA A 11 -11.28 -23.91 -6.17
C ALA A 11 -11.44 -25.25 -6.91
N ARG A 12 -11.47 -25.21 -8.25
CA ARG A 12 -11.52 -26.39 -9.14
C ARG A 12 -10.36 -27.38 -8.95
N LYS A 13 -9.23 -26.94 -8.38
CA LYS A 13 -8.09 -27.82 -8.07
C LYS A 13 -8.32 -28.63 -6.80
N CYS A 14 -9.19 -28.15 -5.91
CA CYS A 14 -9.49 -28.79 -4.62
C CYS A 14 -10.73 -29.71 -4.72
N PHE A 15 -11.80 -29.25 -5.37
CA PHE A 15 -13.02 -30.03 -5.56
C PHE A 15 -13.71 -29.70 -6.89
N PRO A 16 -14.44 -30.65 -7.51
CA PRO A 16 -15.23 -30.36 -8.71
C PRO A 16 -16.32 -29.34 -8.41
N CYS A 17 -16.27 -28.19 -9.07
CA CYS A 17 -17.25 -27.12 -8.93
C CYS A 17 -17.39 -26.33 -10.24
N TRP A 18 -18.49 -25.58 -10.34
CA TRP A 18 -18.58 -24.50 -11.31
C TRP A 18 -17.82 -23.32 -10.72
N ASP A 19 -16.52 -23.27 -11.01
CA ASP A 19 -15.57 -22.32 -10.44
C ASP A 19 -15.65 -20.94 -11.13
N GLU A 20 -16.87 -20.43 -11.03
CA GLU A 20 -17.35 -19.10 -11.30
C GLU A 20 -18.01 -18.64 -9.98
N PRO A 21 -18.14 -17.34 -9.71
CA PRO A 21 -18.49 -16.80 -8.38
C PRO A 21 -19.92 -17.09 -7.85
N ALA A 22 -20.52 -18.26 -8.10
CA ALA A 22 -21.91 -18.54 -7.72
C ALA A 22 -22.17 -20.00 -7.28
N LEU A 23 -21.59 -20.52 -6.18
CA LEU A 23 -21.98 -21.84 -5.61
C LEU A 23 -21.58 -22.07 -4.13
N LYS A 24 -22.33 -22.96 -3.43
CA LYS A 24 -22.24 -23.24 -1.98
C LYS A 24 -21.64 -24.62 -1.58
N ILE A 25 -21.17 -24.68 -0.31
CA ILE A 25 -20.98 -25.81 0.66
C ILE A 25 -19.58 -26.44 0.81
N THR A 26 -19.15 -26.75 2.06
CA THR A 26 -18.01 -27.64 2.41
C THR A 26 -18.29 -28.45 3.70
N VAL A 27 -17.81 -29.70 3.75
CA VAL A 27 -17.78 -30.63 4.92
C VAL A 27 -16.35 -31.22 5.02
N GLY A 28 -15.82 -31.48 6.22
CA GLY A 28 -14.45 -32.01 6.40
C GLY A 28 -14.32 -33.17 7.41
N VAL A 29 -13.31 -34.04 7.20
CA VAL A 29 -12.86 -35.10 8.14
C VAL A 29 -11.35 -34.93 8.33
N VAL A 30 -10.85 -34.93 9.57
CA VAL A 30 -9.45 -34.65 9.94
C VAL A 30 -8.96 -35.55 11.09
N PRO A 31 -7.67 -35.59 11.41
CA PRO A 31 -7.18 -36.15 12.68
C PRO A 31 -7.64 -35.33 13.91
N SER A 32 -7.95 -35.99 15.02
CA SER A 32 -8.59 -35.38 16.22
C SER A 32 -7.74 -34.40 17.04
N GLU A 33 -6.46 -34.24 16.72
CA GLU A 33 -5.54 -33.34 17.44
C GLU A 33 -5.38 -31.98 16.75
N LEU A 34 -6.01 -31.78 15.58
CA LEU A 34 -5.85 -30.60 14.76
C LEU A 34 -7.10 -29.72 14.81
N THR A 35 -6.89 -28.41 14.90
CA THR A 35 -7.97 -27.44 14.72
C THR A 35 -8.37 -27.39 13.24
N VAL A 36 -9.68 -27.43 12.96
CA VAL A 36 -10.26 -27.21 11.63
C VAL A 36 -11.05 -25.91 11.64
N LEU A 37 -10.68 -25.01 10.75
CA LEU A 37 -11.36 -23.74 10.54
C LEU A 37 -11.99 -23.75 9.15
N SER A 38 -13.20 -23.21 9.05
CA SER A 38 -13.85 -22.91 7.78
C SER A 38 -14.66 -21.61 7.87
N ASN A 39 -15.40 -21.26 6.82
CA ASN A 39 -16.18 -20.03 6.72
C ASN A 39 -17.20 -19.86 7.86
N MET A 40 -17.90 -20.95 8.21
CA MET A 40 -18.98 -20.97 9.20
C MET A 40 -18.54 -21.57 10.55
N PRO A 41 -19.30 -21.38 11.64
CA PRO A 41 -19.05 -22.07 12.90
C PRO A 41 -19.20 -23.59 12.78
N VAL A 42 -18.53 -24.32 13.67
CA VAL A 42 -18.71 -25.77 13.84
C VAL A 42 -20.09 -26.05 14.45
N CYS A 43 -20.83 -26.97 13.86
CA CYS A 43 -22.14 -27.41 14.36
C CYS A 43 -22.11 -28.82 14.97
N GLN A 44 -21.22 -29.69 14.49
CA GLN A 44 -21.09 -31.05 15.00
C GLN A 44 -19.65 -31.56 14.86
N GLU A 45 -19.17 -32.22 15.91
CA GLU A 45 -17.89 -32.94 15.96
C GLU A 45 -18.16 -34.40 16.30
N ASN A 46 -17.68 -35.32 15.47
CA ASN A 46 -17.78 -36.75 15.72
C ASN A 46 -16.36 -37.35 15.70
N SER A 47 -15.91 -37.90 16.82
CA SER A 47 -14.62 -38.56 16.91
C SER A 47 -14.77 -40.07 17.01
N ASP A 48 -13.95 -40.80 16.25
CA ASP A 48 -13.76 -42.25 16.38
C ASP A 48 -12.44 -42.60 17.12
N GLY A 49 -11.81 -41.60 17.76
CA GLY A 49 -10.60 -41.70 18.57
C GLY A 49 -9.29 -41.52 17.80
N ILE A 50 -9.30 -41.57 16.46
CA ILE A 50 -8.13 -41.32 15.60
C ILE A 50 -8.43 -40.19 14.62
N LEU A 51 -9.65 -40.19 14.09
CA LEU A 51 -10.18 -39.15 13.23
C LEU A 51 -11.31 -38.42 13.96
N GLU A 52 -11.52 -37.20 13.51
CA GLU A 52 -12.58 -36.32 13.90
C GLU A 52 -13.24 -35.79 12.62
N SER A 53 -14.53 -36.04 12.48
CA SER A 53 -15.35 -35.40 11.46
C SER A 53 -15.90 -34.11 12.03
N VAL A 54 -15.55 -32.99 11.39
CA VAL A 54 -16.01 -31.65 11.77
C VAL A 54 -17.00 -31.18 10.72
N GLN A 55 -18.22 -30.94 11.14
CA GLN A 55 -19.28 -30.39 10.30
C GLN A 55 -19.53 -28.92 10.68
N PHE A 56 -19.62 -28.07 9.67
CA PHE A 56 -19.89 -26.64 9.82
C PHE A 56 -21.37 -26.34 9.54
N GLU A 57 -21.85 -25.21 10.06
CA GLU A 57 -23.17 -24.67 9.73
C GLU A 57 -23.29 -24.35 8.22
N GLU A 58 -24.53 -24.31 7.71
CA GLU A 58 -24.77 -23.95 6.30
C GLU A 58 -24.42 -22.48 6.06
N SER A 59 -23.63 -22.21 5.01
CA SER A 59 -23.27 -20.84 4.62
C SER A 59 -24.41 -20.13 3.87
N PRO A 60 -24.41 -18.79 3.85
CA PRO A 60 -25.15 -18.04 2.83
C PRO A 60 -24.63 -18.37 1.41
N ILE A 61 -25.28 -17.82 0.39
CA ILE A 61 -24.78 -17.90 -0.99
C ILE A 61 -23.46 -17.13 -1.05
N VAL A 62 -22.39 -17.81 -1.46
CA VAL A 62 -21.04 -17.25 -1.59
C VAL A 62 -20.41 -17.70 -2.90
N SER A 63 -19.40 -16.98 -3.35
CA SER A 63 -18.59 -17.34 -4.51
C SER A 63 -17.63 -18.49 -4.19
N THR A 64 -17.31 -19.35 -5.17
CA THR A 64 -16.42 -20.51 -4.95
C THR A 64 -15.03 -20.11 -4.46
N TYR A 65 -14.50 -18.98 -4.93
CA TYR A 65 -13.18 -18.49 -4.55
C TYR A 65 -13.07 -18.07 -3.07
N LEU A 66 -14.21 -17.88 -2.39
CA LEU A 66 -14.28 -17.49 -0.97
C LEU A 66 -14.42 -18.68 -0.03
N VAL A 67 -14.54 -19.90 -0.55
CA VAL A 67 -14.57 -21.11 0.28
C VAL A 67 -13.19 -21.32 0.88
N ALA A 68 -13.13 -21.51 2.21
CA ALA A 68 -11.85 -21.74 2.89
C ALA A 68 -11.91 -22.87 3.91
N VAL A 69 -10.81 -23.63 3.96
CA VAL A 69 -10.52 -24.61 5.00
C VAL A 69 -9.07 -24.45 5.43
N VAL A 70 -8.85 -24.34 6.74
CA VAL A 70 -7.52 -24.30 7.35
C VAL A 70 -7.43 -25.35 8.45
N ILE A 71 -6.40 -26.19 8.39
CA ILE A 71 -6.17 -27.29 9.32
C ILE A 71 -4.77 -27.17 9.91
N GLY A 72 -4.66 -27.16 11.23
CA GLY A 72 -3.36 -27.08 11.89
C GLY A 72 -3.44 -26.94 13.40
N LEU A 73 -2.27 -26.79 14.01
CA LEU A 73 -2.12 -26.47 15.43
C LEU A 73 -2.03 -24.96 15.58
N PHE A 74 -3.02 -24.37 16.22
CA PHE A 74 -3.12 -22.93 16.40
C PHE A 74 -3.44 -22.59 17.85
N ASP A 75 -2.82 -21.52 18.35
CA ASP A 75 -3.41 -20.76 19.44
C ASP A 75 -4.31 -19.67 18.84
N TYR A 76 -5.22 -19.14 19.65
CA TYR A 76 -5.99 -17.96 19.28
C TYR A 76 -6.24 -17.04 20.46
N ILE A 77 -6.54 -15.80 20.13
CA ILE A 77 -7.18 -14.83 21.00
C ILE A 77 -8.52 -14.45 20.40
N GLU A 78 -9.48 -14.08 21.24
CA GLU A 78 -10.82 -13.67 20.79
C GLU A 78 -11.32 -12.42 21.50
N ASP A 79 -12.20 -11.71 20.80
CA ASP A 79 -12.96 -10.57 21.30
C ASP A 79 -14.32 -10.52 20.58
N LYS A 80 -15.20 -9.59 20.96
CA LYS A 80 -16.53 -9.45 20.37
C LYS A 80 -16.82 -8.02 19.94
N THR A 81 -17.54 -7.87 18.83
CA THR A 81 -18.08 -6.57 18.43
C THR A 81 -19.20 -6.12 19.37
N SER A 82 -19.62 -4.87 19.23
CA SER A 82 -20.73 -4.29 19.98
C SER A 82 -22.05 -5.07 19.87
N ASP A 83 -22.28 -5.74 18.74
CA ASP A 83 -23.47 -6.58 18.48
C ASP A 83 -23.26 -8.06 18.85
N GLY A 84 -22.09 -8.42 19.39
CA GLY A 84 -21.78 -9.78 19.83
C GLY A 84 -21.22 -10.72 18.76
N ILE A 85 -20.81 -10.21 17.59
CA ILE A 85 -20.07 -11.03 16.60
C ILE A 85 -18.73 -11.42 17.20
N VAL A 86 -18.43 -12.72 17.21
CA VAL A 86 -17.17 -13.24 17.73
C VAL A 86 -16.08 -13.05 16.69
N VAL A 87 -14.97 -12.42 17.09
CA VAL A 87 -13.80 -12.23 16.24
C VAL A 87 -12.62 -12.95 16.85
N ARG A 88 -11.90 -13.75 16.06
CA ARG A 88 -10.73 -14.50 16.54
C ARG A 88 -9.51 -14.27 15.67
N ALA A 89 -8.34 -14.20 16.29
CA ALA A 89 -7.06 -14.19 15.60
C ALA A 89 -6.28 -15.47 15.93
N TYR A 90 -6.25 -16.40 14.98
CA TYR A 90 -5.49 -17.64 15.03
C TYR A 90 -4.06 -17.43 14.55
N CYS A 91 -3.12 -18.10 15.20
CA CYS A 91 -1.71 -18.08 14.83
C CYS A 91 -1.01 -19.37 15.25
N PRO A 92 0.20 -19.65 14.73
CA PRO A 92 0.99 -20.78 15.22
C PRO A 92 1.17 -20.72 16.74
N VAL A 93 1.21 -21.89 17.37
CA VAL A 93 1.31 -22.05 18.83
C VAL A 93 2.46 -21.20 19.40
N GLY A 94 2.20 -20.52 20.52
CA GLY A 94 3.13 -19.63 21.21
C GLY A 94 3.20 -18.19 20.69
N LYS A 95 2.38 -17.82 19.68
CA LYS A 95 2.37 -16.47 19.08
C LYS A 95 1.08 -15.66 19.32
N SER A 96 0.13 -16.16 20.10
CA SER A 96 -1.23 -15.59 20.24
C SER A 96 -1.25 -14.11 20.65
N GLU A 97 -0.36 -13.73 21.57
CA GLU A 97 -0.15 -12.35 22.00
C GLU A 97 0.16 -11.38 20.84
N LYS A 98 0.82 -11.86 19.78
CA LYS A 98 1.19 -11.05 18.61
C LYS A 98 -0.02 -10.71 17.73
N GLY A 99 -1.14 -11.44 17.87
CA GLY A 99 -2.39 -11.16 17.13
C GLY A 99 -3.23 -10.04 17.74
N LYS A 100 -2.89 -9.54 18.95
CA LYS A 100 -3.74 -8.60 19.72
C LYS A 100 -4.07 -7.32 18.98
N LEU A 101 -3.08 -6.75 18.29
CA LEU A 101 -3.28 -5.52 17.52
C LEU A 101 -4.28 -5.75 16.38
N ALA A 102 -4.08 -6.81 15.60
CA ALA A 102 -4.97 -7.15 14.49
C ALA A 102 -6.40 -7.44 14.96
N LEU A 103 -6.56 -8.20 16.05
CA LEU A 103 -7.86 -8.47 16.65
C LEU A 103 -8.60 -7.17 17.02
N ASN A 104 -7.92 -6.24 17.69
CA ASN A 104 -8.52 -4.96 18.07
C ASN A 104 -8.95 -4.13 16.85
N ILE A 105 -8.13 -4.11 15.80
CA ILE A 105 -8.41 -3.39 14.56
C ILE A 105 -9.61 -4.03 13.84
N ALA A 106 -9.66 -5.35 13.72
CA ALA A 106 -10.75 -6.05 13.05
C ALA A 106 -12.11 -5.82 13.72
N VAL A 107 -12.16 -5.87 15.06
CA VAL A 107 -13.38 -5.56 15.83
C VAL A 107 -13.88 -4.15 15.53
N LYS A 108 -12.99 -3.14 15.58
CA LYS A 108 -13.33 -1.75 15.26
C LYS A 108 -13.75 -1.57 13.80
N ALA A 109 -13.05 -2.24 12.87
CA ALA A 109 -13.33 -2.16 11.44
C ALA A 109 -14.73 -2.72 11.12
N LEU A 110 -15.13 -3.84 11.73
CA LEU A 110 -16.50 -4.37 11.60
C LEU A 110 -17.55 -3.36 12.04
N ASP A 111 -17.36 -2.71 13.20
CA ASP A 111 -18.29 -1.67 13.69
C ASP A 111 -18.31 -0.45 12.75
N ILE A 112 -17.15 -0.02 12.24
CA ILE A 112 -17.05 1.10 11.28
C ILE A 112 -17.81 0.77 10.00
N TYR A 113 -17.56 -0.39 9.38
CA TYR A 113 -18.18 -0.74 8.10
C TYR A 113 -19.66 -1.04 8.20
N LYS A 114 -20.12 -1.65 9.31
CA LYS A 114 -21.55 -1.76 9.63
C LYS A 114 -22.22 -0.40 9.57
N ASN A 115 -21.65 0.60 10.24
CA ASN A 115 -22.23 1.94 10.31
C ASN A 115 -22.10 2.67 8.96
N TYR A 116 -20.94 2.56 8.32
CA TYR A 116 -20.66 3.23 7.05
C TYR A 116 -21.59 2.74 5.93
N CYS A 117 -21.71 1.42 5.78
CA CYS A 117 -22.57 0.79 4.78
C CYS A 117 -24.04 0.72 5.23
N SER A 118 -24.35 1.01 6.49
CA SER A 118 -25.69 0.84 7.08
C SER A 118 -26.27 -0.57 6.90
N VAL A 119 -25.40 -1.59 6.91
CA VAL A 119 -25.73 -3.00 6.74
C VAL A 119 -24.86 -3.81 7.71
N PRO A 120 -25.45 -4.64 8.58
CA PRO A 120 -24.68 -5.43 9.54
C PRO A 120 -23.83 -6.50 8.85
N TYR A 121 -22.77 -6.94 9.54
CA TYR A 121 -22.07 -8.15 9.15
C TYR A 121 -23.01 -9.36 9.21
N SER A 122 -22.95 -10.22 8.20
CA SER A 122 -23.98 -11.25 7.97
C SER A 122 -23.70 -12.60 8.63
N LEU A 123 -22.44 -12.87 9.01
CA LEU A 123 -22.04 -14.16 9.58
C LEU A 123 -21.92 -14.07 11.12
N PRO A 124 -22.11 -15.19 11.85
CA PRO A 124 -22.04 -15.20 13.31
C PRO A 124 -20.64 -14.97 13.89
N LYS A 125 -19.59 -15.15 13.07
CA LYS A 125 -18.19 -15.01 13.48
C LYS A 125 -17.31 -14.52 12.34
N LEU A 126 -16.17 -13.94 12.70
CA LEU A 126 -15.07 -13.64 11.79
C LEU A 126 -13.76 -14.18 12.37
N ASP A 127 -13.17 -15.17 11.73
CA ASP A 127 -11.84 -15.66 12.09
C ASP A 127 -10.79 -15.06 11.16
N MET A 128 -9.63 -14.73 11.71
CA MET A 128 -8.43 -14.32 10.99
C MET A 128 -7.32 -15.31 11.33
N VAL A 129 -6.62 -15.86 10.34
CA VAL A 129 -5.58 -16.86 10.58
C VAL A 129 -4.26 -16.47 9.92
N ALA A 130 -3.19 -16.41 10.71
CA ALA A 130 -1.83 -16.22 10.22
C ALA A 130 -1.25 -17.57 9.79
N VAL A 131 -0.84 -17.67 8.52
CA VAL A 131 -0.16 -18.84 7.97
C VAL A 131 1.29 -18.52 7.58
N PRO A 132 2.25 -19.45 7.78
CA PRO A 132 3.68 -19.18 7.56
C PRO A 132 4.07 -18.96 6.09
N ASP A 133 3.44 -19.69 5.16
CA ASP A 133 3.71 -19.61 3.73
C ASP A 133 2.43 -19.29 2.98
N PHE A 134 2.37 -18.08 2.42
CA PHE A 134 1.22 -17.57 1.68
C PHE A 134 1.72 -16.67 0.55
N SER A 135 1.37 -17.01 -0.69
CA SER A 135 1.82 -16.28 -1.88
C SER A 135 1.28 -14.85 -1.90
N ALA A 136 0.02 -14.67 -1.52
CA ALA A 136 -0.62 -13.37 -1.35
C ALA A 136 -0.22 -12.69 -0.02
N GLY A 137 -0.67 -11.45 0.16
CA GLY A 137 -0.57 -10.77 1.45
C GLY A 137 -1.61 -11.31 2.44
N ALA A 138 -2.86 -11.34 2.01
CA ALA A 138 -4.01 -11.92 2.69
C ALA A 138 -5.08 -12.32 1.66
N MET A 139 -6.16 -12.94 2.13
CA MET A 139 -7.32 -13.37 1.33
C MET A 139 -8.58 -13.30 2.20
N GLU A 140 -9.61 -12.64 1.69
CA GLU A 140 -10.81 -12.22 2.40
C GLU A 140 -11.87 -13.30 2.66
N ASN A 141 -11.52 -14.59 2.57
CA ASN A 141 -12.49 -15.70 2.54
C ASN A 141 -13.58 -15.50 3.60
N TYR A 142 -14.85 -15.63 3.20
CA TYR A 142 -15.96 -15.10 3.99
C TYR A 142 -16.05 -15.74 5.37
N GLY A 143 -15.77 -14.97 6.43
CA GLY A 143 -15.75 -15.48 7.81
C GLY A 143 -14.46 -16.18 8.24
N LEU A 144 -13.48 -16.40 7.34
CA LEU A 144 -12.16 -16.98 7.64
C LEU A 144 -11.06 -16.31 6.79
N ILE A 145 -10.64 -15.12 7.20
CA ILE A 145 -9.61 -14.36 6.47
C ILE A 145 -8.24 -15.01 6.71
N VAL A 146 -7.50 -15.30 5.64
CA VAL A 146 -6.17 -15.90 5.71
C VAL A 146 -5.13 -14.81 5.48
N TYR A 147 -4.09 -14.75 6.33
CA TYR A 147 -3.02 -13.77 6.24
C TYR A 147 -1.66 -14.44 6.20
N ARG A 148 -0.71 -13.84 5.49
CA ARG A 148 0.70 -14.07 5.77
C ARG A 148 1.03 -13.58 7.19
N GLU A 149 1.89 -14.30 7.92
CA GLU A 149 2.26 -13.91 9.30
C GLU A 149 2.64 -12.43 9.45
N THR A 150 3.39 -11.86 8.50
CA THR A 150 3.84 -10.46 8.55
C THR A 150 2.72 -9.43 8.42
N GLU A 151 1.55 -9.84 7.95
CA GLU A 151 0.39 -8.96 7.72
C GLU A 151 -0.65 -9.06 8.85
N LEU A 152 -0.50 -10.01 9.80
CA LEU A 152 -1.41 -10.19 10.95
C LEU A 152 -0.72 -10.10 12.31
N LEU A 153 0.55 -10.52 12.42
CA LEU A 153 1.24 -10.60 13.70
C LEU A 153 2.11 -9.36 13.95
N HIS A 154 1.91 -8.74 15.11
CA HIS A 154 2.65 -7.57 15.58
C HIS A 154 3.56 -7.91 16.76
N ASP A 155 4.78 -7.39 16.76
CA ASP A 155 5.75 -7.57 17.84
C ASP A 155 6.30 -6.21 18.25
N ASP A 156 5.93 -5.70 19.42
CA ASP A 156 6.28 -4.35 19.90
C ASP A 156 7.80 -4.07 19.91
N LEU A 157 8.63 -5.12 20.05
CA LEU A 157 10.08 -5.00 20.10
C LEU A 157 10.74 -5.01 18.72
N HIS A 158 10.07 -5.56 17.70
CA HIS A 158 10.69 -5.85 16.40
C HIS A 158 9.98 -5.19 15.22
N SER A 159 8.66 -5.01 15.29
CA SER A 159 7.88 -4.38 14.22
C SER A 159 8.15 -2.88 14.17
N SER A 160 8.37 -2.36 12.96
CA SER A 160 8.52 -0.92 12.75
C SER A 160 7.15 -0.23 12.64
N ALA A 161 7.10 1.09 12.82
CA ALA A 161 5.87 1.86 12.63
C ALA A 161 5.24 1.66 11.24
N ALA A 162 6.07 1.52 10.19
CA ALA A 162 5.59 1.22 8.84
C ALA A 162 4.92 -0.16 8.74
N ASN A 163 5.39 -1.14 9.54
CA ASN A 163 4.74 -2.45 9.60
C ASN A 163 3.42 -2.38 10.36
N THR A 164 3.37 -1.63 11.46
CA THR A 164 2.13 -1.38 12.20
C THR A 164 1.06 -0.76 11.31
N GLN A 165 1.44 0.26 10.53
CA GLN A 165 0.55 0.91 9.55
C GLN A 165 0.10 -0.05 8.45
N ARG A 166 1.04 -0.81 7.88
CA ARG A 166 0.73 -1.82 6.86
C ARG A 166 -0.25 -2.88 7.37
N LEU A 167 0.00 -3.43 8.56
CA LEU A 167 -0.89 -4.40 9.22
C LEU A 167 -2.29 -3.82 9.41
N ALA A 168 -2.39 -2.58 9.91
CA ALA A 168 -3.69 -1.94 10.10
C ALA A 168 -4.46 -1.75 8.77
N ILE A 169 -3.78 -1.30 7.72
CA ILE A 169 -4.38 -1.16 6.39
C ILE A 169 -4.82 -2.53 5.84
N VAL A 170 -3.99 -3.57 5.97
CA VAL A 170 -4.33 -4.91 5.46
C VAL A 170 -5.50 -5.50 6.23
N VAL A 171 -5.47 -5.46 7.56
CA VAL A 171 -6.60 -5.96 8.37
C VAL A 171 -7.89 -5.22 8.01
N THR A 172 -7.87 -3.89 7.89
CA THR A 172 -9.05 -3.12 7.50
C THR A 172 -9.47 -3.39 6.05
N HIS A 173 -8.56 -3.67 5.13
CA HIS A 173 -8.82 -4.07 3.73
C HIS A 173 -9.59 -5.39 3.66
N GLU A 174 -9.07 -6.44 4.30
CA GLU A 174 -9.73 -7.75 4.28
C GLU A 174 -11.08 -7.77 5.00
N VAL A 175 -11.21 -6.97 6.07
CA VAL A 175 -12.50 -6.80 6.76
C VAL A 175 -13.48 -6.00 5.90
N ALA A 176 -13.02 -5.10 5.02
CA ALA A 176 -13.89 -4.38 4.09
C ALA A 176 -14.50 -5.31 3.04
N HIS A 177 -13.72 -6.29 2.58
CA HIS A 177 -14.20 -7.28 1.62
C HIS A 177 -15.41 -8.08 2.09
N GLN A 178 -15.64 -8.16 3.42
CA GLN A 178 -16.85 -8.74 3.97
C GLN A 178 -18.15 -8.06 3.49
N TRP A 179 -18.06 -6.80 3.03
CA TRP A 179 -19.11 -6.09 2.29
C TRP A 179 -18.82 -6.01 0.79
N PHE A 180 -17.59 -5.60 0.40
CA PHE A 180 -17.17 -5.36 -0.98
C PHE A 180 -16.41 -6.57 -1.55
N GLY A 181 -17.13 -7.51 -2.14
CA GLY A 181 -16.59 -8.75 -2.69
C GLY A 181 -17.31 -9.99 -2.16
N ASN A 182 -17.56 -10.03 -0.85
CA ASN A 182 -18.25 -11.17 -0.22
C ASN A 182 -19.77 -11.01 -0.23
N LEU A 183 -20.28 -9.93 0.37
CA LEU A 183 -21.71 -9.66 0.42
C LEU A 183 -22.24 -9.19 -0.94
N VAL A 184 -21.48 -8.34 -1.63
CA VAL A 184 -21.75 -7.92 -3.00
C VAL A 184 -20.52 -8.25 -3.83
N THR A 185 -20.64 -9.25 -4.71
CA THR A 185 -19.53 -9.68 -5.56
C THR A 185 -19.63 -9.01 -6.93
N MET A 186 -18.52 -8.77 -7.62
CA MET A 186 -18.57 -8.39 -9.04
C MET A 186 -19.30 -9.46 -9.90
N GLY A 187 -19.99 -9.03 -10.95
CA GLY A 187 -20.66 -9.94 -11.89
C GLY A 187 -19.69 -10.74 -12.77
N TRP A 188 -18.49 -10.22 -12.98
CA TRP A 188 -17.39 -10.88 -13.67
C TRP A 188 -16.07 -10.19 -13.31
N TRP A 189 -14.93 -10.86 -13.56
CA TRP A 189 -13.59 -10.32 -13.30
C TRP A 189 -13.30 -8.99 -14.01
N THR A 190 -14.03 -8.66 -15.07
CA THR A 190 -13.99 -7.33 -15.70
C THR A 190 -14.28 -6.18 -14.74
N HIS A 191 -15.07 -6.44 -13.69
CA HIS A 191 -15.41 -5.48 -12.67
C HIS A 191 -14.68 -5.75 -11.33
N LEU A 192 -13.53 -6.47 -11.33
CA LEU A 192 -12.73 -6.80 -10.14
C LEU A 192 -12.46 -5.59 -9.24
N TRP A 193 -12.24 -4.41 -9.83
CA TRP A 193 -12.00 -3.17 -9.10
C TRP A 193 -13.14 -2.77 -8.15
N LEU A 194 -14.38 -3.27 -8.36
CA LEU A 194 -15.50 -3.06 -7.43
C LEU A 194 -15.23 -3.72 -6.06
N ASN A 195 -14.43 -4.79 -6.03
CA ASN A 195 -13.94 -5.37 -4.80
C ASN A 195 -12.68 -4.60 -4.36
N GLU A 196 -11.63 -4.65 -5.19
CA GLU A 196 -10.29 -4.29 -4.76
C GLU A 196 -10.03 -2.79 -4.64
N GLY A 197 -10.61 -2.00 -5.54
CA GLY A 197 -10.55 -0.54 -5.46
C GLY A 197 -11.28 -0.02 -4.23
N PHE A 198 -12.45 -0.60 -3.91
CA PHE A 198 -13.25 -0.20 -2.75
C PHE A 198 -12.62 -0.63 -1.42
N ALA A 199 -12.16 -1.88 -1.31
CA ALA A 199 -11.45 -2.35 -0.13
C ALA A 199 -10.18 -1.52 0.12
N THR A 200 -9.43 -1.22 -0.95
CA THR A 200 -8.23 -0.37 -0.86
C THR A 200 -8.59 1.04 -0.39
N TRP A 201 -9.64 1.67 -0.93
CA TRP A 201 -10.01 3.02 -0.52
C TRP A 201 -10.55 3.08 0.92
N ILE A 202 -11.48 2.19 1.27
CA ILE A 202 -12.18 2.24 2.56
C ILE A 202 -11.29 1.78 3.72
N SER A 203 -10.26 0.96 3.46
CA SER A 203 -9.25 0.60 4.47
C SER A 203 -8.49 1.82 4.98
N TYR A 204 -8.18 2.79 4.11
CA TYR A 204 -7.57 4.05 4.54
C TYR A 204 -8.55 4.91 5.34
N LEU A 205 -9.83 4.94 4.95
CA LEU A 205 -10.88 5.61 5.72
C LEU A 205 -11.00 5.02 7.14
N ALA A 206 -11.10 3.70 7.26
CA ALA A 206 -11.18 3.02 8.55
C ALA A 206 -9.90 3.22 9.38
N THR A 207 -8.73 3.14 8.74
CA THR A 207 -7.44 3.37 9.42
C THR A 207 -7.34 4.81 9.95
N ASP A 208 -7.82 5.81 9.21
CA ASP A 208 -7.84 7.21 9.65
C ASP A 208 -8.78 7.42 10.85
N ILE A 209 -9.92 6.71 10.89
CA ILE A 209 -10.85 6.75 12.03
C ILE A 209 -10.22 6.09 13.27
N ILE A 210 -9.52 4.95 13.10
CA ILE A 210 -8.91 4.21 14.20
C ILE A 210 -7.65 4.94 14.73
N TYR A 211 -6.85 5.52 13.83
CA TYR A 211 -5.57 6.17 14.11
C TYR A 211 -5.44 7.54 13.40
N PRO A 212 -6.25 8.55 13.78
CA PRO A 212 -6.26 9.87 13.13
C PRO A 212 -4.90 10.58 13.21
N GLU A 213 -4.09 10.28 14.22
CA GLU A 213 -2.75 10.83 14.40
C GLU A 213 -1.76 10.39 13.32
N TRP A 214 -2.06 9.30 12.57
CA TRP A 214 -1.22 8.84 11.46
C TRP A 214 -1.38 9.65 10.18
N ARG A 215 -2.46 10.45 10.08
CA ARG A 215 -2.80 11.27 8.90
C ARG A 215 -2.69 10.44 7.60
N ILE A 216 -3.31 9.26 7.58
CA ILE A 216 -3.02 8.21 6.58
C ILE A 216 -3.36 8.64 5.14
N TRP A 217 -4.30 9.58 4.97
CA TRP A 217 -4.60 10.20 3.68
C TRP A 217 -3.43 10.93 3.04
N THR A 218 -2.49 11.45 3.83
CA THR A 218 -1.24 11.99 3.27
C THR A 218 -0.37 10.89 2.67
N GLN A 219 -0.43 9.68 3.22
CA GLN A 219 0.30 8.51 2.73
C GLN A 219 -0.43 7.82 1.56
N PHE A 220 -1.76 7.96 1.47
CA PHE A 220 -2.54 7.51 0.30
C PHE A 220 -2.09 8.16 -1.02
N LEU A 221 -1.39 9.30 -0.95
CA LEU A 221 -0.76 9.92 -2.10
C LEU A 221 0.30 9.01 -2.76
N ASP A 222 1.01 8.17 -2.00
CA ASP A 222 1.94 7.19 -2.57
C ASP A 222 1.20 6.09 -3.35
N THR A 223 0.01 5.69 -2.89
CA THR A 223 -0.90 4.80 -3.63
C THR A 223 -1.31 5.46 -4.94
N THR A 224 -1.76 6.72 -4.87
CA THR A 224 -2.19 7.51 -6.04
C THR A 224 -1.05 7.69 -7.05
N THR A 225 0.15 8.13 -6.61
CA THR A 225 1.33 8.26 -7.48
C THR A 225 1.76 6.91 -8.06
N GLY A 226 1.62 5.82 -7.30
CA GLY A 226 1.86 4.46 -7.79
C GLY A 226 0.92 4.09 -8.96
N GLY A 227 -0.37 4.41 -8.84
CA GLY A 227 -1.35 4.27 -9.92
C GLY A 227 -1.02 5.15 -11.12
N LEU A 228 -0.77 6.45 -10.90
CA LEU A 228 -0.38 7.40 -11.96
C LEU A 228 0.90 6.97 -12.70
N ARG A 229 1.86 6.33 -12.03
CA ARG A 229 3.07 5.85 -12.69
C ARG A 229 2.79 4.67 -13.62
N MET A 230 2.00 3.70 -13.17
CA MET A 230 1.68 2.51 -13.96
C MET A 230 0.73 2.83 -15.12
N ASP A 231 -0.22 3.74 -14.89
CA ASP A 231 -1.23 4.13 -15.89
C ASP A 231 -0.69 5.14 -16.92
N ALA A 232 0.50 5.70 -16.71
CA ALA A 232 1.20 6.54 -17.70
C ALA A 232 1.88 5.72 -18.81
N LEU A 233 1.97 4.40 -18.66
CA LEU A 233 2.61 3.52 -19.63
C LEU A 233 1.67 3.23 -20.80
N GLU A 234 2.20 3.19 -22.02
CA GLU A 234 1.42 2.83 -23.22
C GLU A 234 0.84 1.40 -23.13
N THR A 235 1.51 0.52 -22.37
CA THR A 235 1.12 -0.88 -22.11
C THR A 235 0.11 -1.03 -20.98
N SER A 236 -0.38 0.07 -20.38
CA SER A 236 -1.44 0.01 -19.37
C SER A 236 -2.78 -0.43 -19.98
N HIS A 237 -3.78 -0.65 -19.13
CA HIS A 237 -5.14 -1.06 -19.47
C HIS A 237 -6.19 -0.21 -18.74
N PRO A 238 -7.46 -0.18 -19.22
CA PRO A 238 -8.56 0.45 -18.49
C PRO A 238 -8.81 -0.23 -17.13
N VAL A 239 -9.56 0.41 -16.24
CA VAL A 239 -9.98 -0.22 -14.98
C VAL A 239 -10.92 -1.40 -15.26
N GLU A 240 -11.80 -1.25 -16.24
CA GLU A 240 -12.64 -2.34 -16.75
C GLU A 240 -11.88 -3.09 -17.86
N VAL A 241 -11.43 -4.30 -17.57
CA VAL A 241 -10.69 -5.15 -18.53
C VAL A 241 -11.55 -6.32 -18.95
N GLU A 242 -11.74 -6.54 -20.25
CA GLU A 242 -12.39 -7.78 -20.70
C GLU A 242 -11.46 -8.97 -20.45
N VAL A 243 -11.93 -9.93 -19.65
CA VAL A 243 -11.14 -11.11 -19.26
C VAL A 243 -11.79 -12.38 -19.79
N HIS A 244 -11.01 -13.17 -20.53
CA HIS A 244 -11.47 -14.42 -21.18
C HIS A 244 -10.72 -15.68 -20.73
N THR A 245 -9.65 -15.55 -19.93
CA THR A 245 -8.83 -16.71 -19.51
C THR A 245 -8.41 -16.58 -18.05
N ALA A 246 -8.23 -17.71 -17.38
CA ALA A 246 -7.72 -17.79 -16.01
C ALA A 246 -6.47 -16.92 -15.76
N ARG A 247 -5.44 -17.07 -16.60
CA ARG A 247 -4.20 -16.29 -16.49
C ARG A 247 -4.44 -14.78 -16.61
N ALA A 248 -5.35 -14.37 -17.51
CA ALA A 248 -5.68 -12.97 -17.67
C ALA A 248 -6.40 -12.40 -16.45
N VAL A 249 -7.10 -13.23 -15.66
CA VAL A 249 -7.67 -12.81 -14.37
C VAL A 249 -6.55 -12.43 -13.41
N ASP A 250 -5.57 -13.33 -13.20
CA ASP A 250 -4.42 -13.07 -12.31
C ASP A 250 -3.64 -11.81 -12.72
N GLU A 251 -3.53 -11.54 -14.02
CA GLU A 251 -2.85 -10.36 -14.55
C GLU A 251 -3.59 -9.04 -14.25
N THR A 252 -4.90 -9.08 -13.94
CA THR A 252 -5.69 -7.91 -13.54
C THR A 252 -5.64 -7.59 -12.05
N PHE A 253 -5.04 -8.46 -11.23
CA PHE A 253 -4.72 -8.18 -9.82
C PHE A 253 -3.48 -7.29 -9.73
N ASP A 254 -3.60 -6.05 -10.18
CA ASP A 254 -2.47 -5.18 -10.45
C ASP A 254 -2.65 -3.75 -9.89
N ALA A 255 -1.72 -2.86 -10.20
CA ALA A 255 -1.78 -1.49 -9.70
C ALA A 255 -3.00 -0.70 -10.23
N ILE A 256 -3.61 -1.10 -11.35
CA ILE A 256 -4.76 -0.42 -11.92
C ILE A 256 -6.02 -0.75 -11.12
N SER A 257 -6.30 -2.03 -10.87
CA SER A 257 -7.49 -2.45 -10.09
C SER A 257 -7.48 -1.89 -8.66
N TYR A 258 -6.31 -1.92 -8.01
CA TYR A 258 -6.16 -1.48 -6.62
C TYR A 258 -5.93 0.04 -6.52
N LYS A 259 -4.84 0.54 -7.11
CA LYS A 259 -4.37 1.92 -6.87
C LYS A 259 -5.15 2.94 -7.70
N LYS A 260 -5.29 2.73 -9.01
CA LYS A 260 -6.14 3.62 -9.83
C LYS A 260 -7.60 3.52 -9.41
N GLY A 261 -8.12 2.30 -9.20
CA GLY A 261 -9.48 2.09 -8.70
C GLY A 261 -9.78 2.88 -7.44
N SER A 262 -8.96 2.73 -6.39
CA SER A 262 -9.14 3.47 -5.13
C SER A 262 -8.96 4.98 -5.23
N SER A 263 -8.00 5.46 -6.03
CA SER A 263 -7.82 6.91 -6.23
C SER A 263 -8.97 7.54 -7.03
N VAL A 264 -9.53 6.82 -8.01
CA VAL A 264 -10.70 7.26 -8.77
C VAL A 264 -11.96 7.28 -7.88
N ILE A 265 -12.09 6.33 -6.95
CA ILE A 265 -13.14 6.35 -5.92
C ILE A 265 -12.97 7.58 -5.02
N TRP A 266 -11.76 7.85 -4.54
CA TRP A 266 -11.50 9.01 -3.67
C TRP A 266 -11.81 10.33 -4.37
N MET A 267 -11.43 10.47 -5.65
CA MET A 267 -11.78 11.64 -6.46
C MET A 267 -13.30 11.81 -6.61
N LEU A 268 -14.04 10.72 -6.79
CA LEU A 268 -15.50 10.77 -6.90
C LEU A 268 -16.16 11.15 -5.57
N GLU A 269 -15.68 10.58 -4.46
CA GLU A 269 -16.17 10.92 -3.11
C GLU A 269 -15.93 12.39 -2.78
N ASP A 270 -14.73 12.91 -3.06
CA ASP A 270 -14.39 14.33 -2.88
C ASP A 270 -15.23 15.26 -3.79
N TYR A 271 -15.66 14.78 -4.95
CA TYR A 271 -16.54 15.54 -5.86
C TYR A 271 -18.01 15.55 -5.43
N LEU A 272 -18.55 14.38 -5.03
CA LEU A 272 -19.95 14.24 -4.60
C LEU A 272 -20.19 14.74 -3.18
N GLY A 273 -19.16 14.71 -2.34
CA GLY A 273 -19.23 14.95 -0.90
C GLY A 273 -19.50 13.66 -0.11
N SER A 274 -18.84 13.54 1.04
CA SER A 274 -18.80 12.33 1.86
C SER A 274 -20.19 11.80 2.25
N ASP A 275 -21.12 12.68 2.61
CA ASP A 275 -22.47 12.30 3.06
C ASP A 275 -23.28 11.62 1.95
N ILE A 276 -23.28 12.20 0.75
CA ILE A 276 -23.99 11.65 -0.41
C ILE A 276 -23.32 10.35 -0.85
N PHE A 277 -21.99 10.32 -0.87
CA PHE A 277 -21.23 9.14 -1.25
C PHE A 277 -21.49 7.96 -0.31
N GLN A 278 -21.39 8.16 1.00
CA GLN A 278 -21.67 7.15 2.01
C GLN A 278 -23.10 6.63 1.90
N LYS A 279 -24.09 7.53 1.80
CA LYS A 279 -25.50 7.14 1.62
C LYS A 279 -25.69 6.28 0.38
N SER A 280 -25.07 6.67 -0.74
CA SER A 280 -25.13 5.93 -2.00
C SER A 280 -24.54 4.53 -1.90
N LEU A 281 -23.39 4.38 -1.23
CA LEU A 281 -22.80 3.05 -1.00
C LEU A 281 -23.70 2.19 -0.13
N GLY A 282 -24.29 2.74 0.94
CA GLY A 282 -25.25 2.01 1.75
C GLY A 282 -26.47 1.53 0.96
N SER A 283 -27.02 2.38 0.08
CA SER A 283 -28.09 2.01 -0.86
C SER A 283 -27.64 0.91 -1.83
N CYS A 284 -26.41 0.98 -2.34
CA CYS A 284 -25.85 0.00 -3.26
C CYS A 284 -25.69 -1.38 -2.60
N ILE A 285 -25.04 -1.43 -1.43
CA ILE A 285 -24.84 -2.66 -0.67
C ILE A 285 -26.19 -3.31 -0.32
N LYS A 286 -27.18 -2.53 0.13
CA LYS A 286 -28.53 -3.05 0.42
C LYS A 286 -29.21 -3.63 -0.81
N ARG A 287 -29.07 -2.99 -1.97
CA ARG A 287 -29.73 -3.39 -3.22
C ARG A 287 -29.16 -4.69 -3.80
N TYR A 288 -27.84 -4.87 -3.68
CA TYR A 288 -27.11 -6.00 -4.27
C TYR A 288 -26.61 -7.03 -3.24
N ALA A 289 -27.02 -6.93 -1.97
CA ALA A 289 -26.68 -7.91 -0.95
C ALA A 289 -27.01 -9.35 -1.39
N SER A 290 -26.02 -10.24 -1.25
CA SER A 290 -26.05 -11.64 -1.69
C SER A 290 -26.30 -11.82 -3.19
N LYS A 291 -25.93 -10.82 -4.00
CA LYS A 291 -26.00 -10.82 -5.46
C LYS A 291 -24.71 -10.26 -6.04
N ASN A 292 -24.65 -10.29 -7.37
CA ASN A 292 -23.58 -9.66 -8.11
C ASN A 292 -23.95 -8.25 -8.57
N ALA A 293 -22.94 -7.39 -8.76
CA ALA A 293 -23.07 -6.05 -9.33
C ALA A 293 -22.07 -5.82 -10.48
N LYS A 294 -22.46 -4.97 -11.44
CA LYS A 294 -21.59 -4.41 -12.47
C LYS A 294 -21.23 -2.97 -12.14
N THR A 295 -20.26 -2.43 -12.87
CA THR A 295 -19.83 -1.03 -12.70
C THR A 295 -20.98 -0.05 -12.96
N GLU A 296 -21.82 -0.31 -13.95
CA GLU A 296 -23.01 0.50 -14.26
C GLU A 296 -24.06 0.49 -13.15
N ASP A 297 -24.17 -0.62 -12.41
CA ASP A 297 -25.12 -0.76 -11.30
C ASP A 297 -24.76 0.20 -10.16
N LEU A 298 -23.47 0.29 -9.82
CA LEU A 298 -22.94 1.25 -8.86
C LEU A 298 -23.22 2.69 -9.31
N TRP A 299 -22.84 3.02 -10.54
CA TRP A 299 -23.05 4.37 -11.08
C TRP A 299 -24.51 4.79 -11.13
N SER A 300 -25.41 3.85 -11.40
CA SER A 300 -26.85 4.12 -11.39
C SER A 300 -27.33 4.51 -9.99
N VAL A 301 -26.93 3.76 -8.95
CA VAL A 301 -27.27 4.09 -7.55
C VAL A 301 -26.71 5.46 -7.15
N LEU A 302 -25.43 5.74 -7.47
CA LEU A 302 -24.82 7.03 -7.15
C LEU A 302 -25.50 8.17 -7.91
N SER A 303 -25.95 7.94 -9.15
CA SER A 303 -26.67 8.95 -9.94
C SER A 303 -28.05 9.26 -9.36
N GLU A 304 -28.78 8.23 -8.91
CA GLU A 304 -30.08 8.37 -8.24
C GLU A 304 -29.99 9.21 -6.96
N GLU A 305 -28.96 8.96 -6.14
CA GLU A 305 -28.80 9.59 -4.83
C GLU A 305 -28.18 10.99 -4.89
N SER A 306 -27.28 11.23 -5.84
CA SER A 306 -26.62 12.54 -6.01
C SER A 306 -27.37 13.51 -6.93
N GLY A 307 -28.24 13.00 -7.82
CA GLY A 307 -28.87 13.79 -8.88
C GLY A 307 -27.90 14.22 -10.00
N ILE A 308 -26.68 13.68 -10.04
CA ILE A 308 -25.66 13.93 -11.05
C ILE A 308 -25.56 12.69 -11.96
N ASP A 309 -25.32 12.87 -13.25
CA ASP A 309 -25.03 11.77 -14.17
C ASP A 309 -23.60 11.21 -13.93
N VAL A 310 -23.48 10.39 -12.89
CA VAL A 310 -22.21 9.76 -12.48
C VAL A 310 -21.74 8.77 -13.55
N ASN A 311 -22.66 8.14 -14.28
CA ASN A 311 -22.32 7.25 -15.40
C ASN A 311 -21.50 7.99 -16.47
N LYS A 312 -21.99 9.13 -16.98
CA LYS A 312 -21.27 9.90 -18.00
C LYS A 312 -19.90 10.37 -17.53
N PHE A 313 -19.79 10.77 -16.26
CA PHE A 313 -18.54 11.19 -15.64
C PHE A 313 -17.56 10.02 -15.51
N MET A 314 -17.95 8.96 -14.80
CA MET A 314 -17.05 7.89 -14.38
C MET A 314 -16.73 6.87 -15.47
N ASN A 315 -17.56 6.72 -16.50
CA ASN A 315 -17.21 5.92 -17.67
C ASN A 315 -15.91 6.39 -18.33
N THR A 316 -15.62 7.70 -18.29
CA THR A 316 -14.35 8.23 -18.82
C THR A 316 -13.14 7.83 -17.98
N TRP A 317 -13.32 7.39 -16.74
CA TRP A 317 -12.24 6.98 -15.85
C TRP A 317 -12.05 5.47 -15.79
N THR A 318 -13.12 4.69 -16.02
CA THR A 318 -13.06 3.23 -15.92
C THR A 318 -12.87 2.51 -17.25
N LYS A 319 -13.46 3.00 -18.35
CA LYS A 319 -13.51 2.30 -19.64
C LYS A 319 -12.36 2.62 -20.59
N GLN A 320 -11.51 3.60 -20.26
CA GLN A 320 -10.29 3.90 -21.01
C GLN A 320 -9.05 3.88 -20.10
N LYS A 321 -7.91 3.55 -20.71
CA LYS A 321 -6.61 3.53 -20.03
C LYS A 321 -6.01 4.94 -19.93
N GLY A 322 -5.11 5.12 -18.97
CA GLY A 322 -4.44 6.39 -18.76
C GLY A 322 -5.29 7.42 -18.02
N TYR A 323 -4.73 8.62 -17.93
CA TYR A 323 -5.29 9.77 -17.24
C TYR A 323 -4.81 11.08 -17.88
N PRO A 324 -5.46 12.22 -17.58
CA PRO A 324 -5.08 13.50 -18.17
C PRO A 324 -3.98 14.22 -17.37
N CYS A 325 -3.19 15.03 -18.08
CA CYS A 325 -2.51 16.18 -17.53
C CYS A 325 -3.29 17.45 -17.91
N VAL A 326 -3.58 18.28 -16.90
CA VAL A 326 -4.26 19.56 -17.04
C VAL A 326 -3.21 20.67 -17.07
N SER A 327 -3.05 21.32 -18.21
CA SER A 327 -2.25 22.53 -18.35
C SER A 327 -3.08 23.75 -17.94
N ILE A 328 -2.53 24.59 -17.07
CA ILE A 328 -3.13 25.85 -16.66
C ILE A 328 -2.25 27.04 -17.05
N LYS A 329 -2.86 28.04 -17.71
CA LYS A 329 -2.20 29.26 -18.16
C LYS A 329 -3.02 30.49 -17.79
N ILE A 330 -2.34 31.59 -17.47
CA ILE A 330 -2.98 32.89 -17.32
C ILE A 330 -3.02 33.57 -18.70
N ASN A 331 -4.22 33.76 -19.25
CA ASN A 331 -4.44 34.49 -20.51
C ASN A 331 -5.19 35.79 -20.23
N ASP A 332 -4.49 36.93 -20.35
CA ASP A 332 -4.95 38.28 -19.97
C ASP A 332 -5.54 38.34 -18.54
N SER A 333 -6.87 38.31 -18.48
CA SER A 333 -7.67 38.29 -17.26
C SER A 333 -8.51 37.03 -17.23
N SER A 334 -7.98 35.87 -17.59
CA SER A 334 -8.66 34.56 -17.55
C SER A 334 -7.71 33.42 -17.24
N LEU A 335 -8.23 32.36 -16.64
CA LEU A 335 -7.53 31.10 -16.44
C LEU A 335 -7.98 30.12 -17.52
N GLU A 336 -7.03 29.61 -18.28
CA GLU A 336 -7.30 28.63 -19.32
C GLU A 336 -6.86 27.25 -18.84
N PHE A 337 -7.77 26.29 -18.93
CA PHE A 337 -7.55 24.89 -18.57
C PHE A 337 -7.60 24.04 -19.83
N GLU A 338 -6.50 23.35 -20.11
CA GLU A 338 -6.34 22.47 -21.27
C GLU A 338 -6.01 21.06 -20.78
N GLN A 339 -6.76 20.05 -21.20
CA GLN A 339 -6.45 18.65 -20.88
C GLN A 339 -5.85 17.92 -22.08
N ALA A 340 -4.86 17.07 -21.79
CA ALA A 340 -4.32 16.10 -22.72
C ALA A 340 -3.96 14.81 -21.98
N GLN A 341 -4.03 13.65 -22.63
CA GLN A 341 -3.57 12.40 -22.03
C GLN A 341 -2.09 12.49 -21.65
N PHE A 342 -1.76 12.07 -20.43
CA PHE A 342 -0.39 12.00 -19.96
C PHE A 342 0.21 10.63 -20.26
N LEU A 343 1.38 10.61 -20.91
CA LEU A 343 2.17 9.41 -21.15
C LEU A 343 3.61 9.66 -20.70
N SER A 344 4.21 8.69 -20.01
CA SER A 344 5.60 8.80 -19.55
C SER A 344 6.61 8.85 -20.70
N SER A 345 6.23 8.37 -21.89
CA SER A 345 7.03 8.46 -23.12
C SER A 345 7.07 9.88 -23.71
N GLY A 346 6.27 10.82 -23.20
CA GLY A 346 6.13 12.17 -23.76
C GLY A 346 5.34 12.22 -25.08
N ARG A 347 4.80 11.09 -25.55
CA ARG A 347 3.95 11.04 -26.75
C ARG A 347 2.57 11.64 -26.48
N HIS A 348 1.89 12.02 -27.56
CA HIS A 348 0.51 12.47 -27.50
C HIS A 348 -0.45 11.28 -27.47
N GLY A 349 -1.46 11.36 -26.60
CA GLY A 349 -2.61 10.47 -26.59
C GLY A 349 -3.92 11.24 -26.82
N ASP A 350 -4.93 10.55 -27.33
CA ASP A 350 -6.22 11.13 -27.71
C ASP A 350 -7.29 11.03 -26.62
N GLY A 351 -6.96 10.50 -25.44
CA GLY A 351 -7.90 10.36 -24.34
C GLY A 351 -8.51 11.69 -23.89
N LEU A 352 -9.79 11.65 -23.52
CA LEU A 352 -10.56 12.78 -23.01
C LEU A 352 -11.33 12.33 -21.77
N TRP A 353 -11.22 13.09 -20.68
CA TRP A 353 -11.88 12.79 -19.42
C TRP A 353 -12.85 13.90 -19.04
N VAL A 354 -13.87 13.54 -18.25
CA VAL A 354 -14.65 14.51 -17.49
C VAL A 354 -13.94 14.69 -16.14
N ILE A 355 -13.26 15.83 -15.94
CA ILE A 355 -12.34 16.01 -14.80
C ILE A 355 -12.97 16.94 -13.75
N PRO A 356 -13.08 16.56 -12.47
CA PRO A 356 -13.47 17.47 -11.40
C PRO A 356 -12.27 18.37 -11.05
N ILE A 357 -12.19 19.52 -11.71
CA ILE A 357 -11.15 20.52 -11.46
C ILE A 357 -11.44 21.19 -10.13
N THR A 358 -10.42 21.30 -9.28
CA THR A 358 -10.52 21.92 -7.96
C THR A 358 -9.42 22.98 -7.79
N PHE A 359 -9.75 24.13 -7.21
CA PHE A 359 -8.79 25.21 -6.93
C PHE A 359 -9.28 26.11 -5.78
N PRO A 360 -8.39 26.81 -5.05
CA PRO A 360 -8.76 27.61 -3.90
C PRO A 360 -9.51 28.89 -4.30
N LEU A 361 -10.48 29.30 -3.47
CA LEU A 361 -11.21 30.56 -3.55
C LEU A 361 -11.23 31.22 -2.16
N GLY A 362 -10.22 32.05 -1.87
CA GLY A 362 -10.07 32.67 -0.54
C GLY A 362 -9.62 31.70 0.54
N LEU A 363 -9.77 32.10 1.82
CA LEU A 363 -9.44 31.26 2.97
C LEU A 363 -10.57 30.25 3.18
N ASN A 364 -10.27 28.95 3.04
CA ASN A 364 -11.12 27.79 3.38
C ASN A 364 -12.27 27.41 2.43
N HIS A 365 -12.41 28.03 1.25
CA HIS A 365 -13.37 27.56 0.25
C HIS A 365 -12.66 27.01 -0.99
N LYS A 366 -12.98 25.76 -1.32
CA LYS A 366 -12.57 25.09 -2.56
C LYS A 366 -13.66 25.33 -3.61
N ARG A 367 -13.27 25.76 -4.80
CA ARG A 367 -14.17 25.78 -5.96
C ARG A 367 -13.95 24.53 -6.79
N SER A 368 -15.03 23.98 -7.32
CA SER A 368 -14.98 22.86 -8.26
C SER A 368 -15.81 23.12 -9.51
N PHE A 369 -15.40 22.53 -10.64
CA PHE A 369 -16.21 22.41 -11.85
C PHE A 369 -15.77 21.19 -12.66
N LEU A 370 -16.64 20.66 -13.53
CA LEU A 370 -16.29 19.58 -14.46
C LEU A 370 -15.67 20.15 -15.75
N LEU A 371 -14.46 19.72 -16.08
CA LEU A 371 -13.82 19.95 -17.38
C LEU A 371 -14.12 18.74 -18.28
N ASP A 372 -15.10 18.88 -19.17
CA ASP A 372 -15.56 17.86 -20.11
C ASP A 372 -15.14 18.14 -21.57
N THR A 373 -14.44 19.25 -21.80
CA THR A 373 -13.87 19.65 -23.09
C THR A 373 -12.34 19.63 -23.05
N LYS A 374 -11.70 19.63 -24.23
CA LYS A 374 -10.24 19.74 -24.34
C LYS A 374 -9.71 21.06 -23.77
N LEU A 375 -10.46 22.14 -23.96
CA LEU A 375 -10.09 23.49 -23.53
C LEU A 375 -11.30 24.17 -22.88
N ARG A 376 -11.07 24.85 -21.77
CA ARG A 376 -12.07 25.71 -21.12
C ARG A 376 -11.40 26.93 -20.51
N SER A 377 -11.87 28.10 -20.90
CA SER A 377 -11.49 29.36 -20.27
C SER A 377 -12.43 29.65 -19.10
N PHE A 378 -11.85 30.12 -18.00
CA PHE A 378 -12.54 30.49 -16.78
C PHE A 378 -12.25 31.96 -16.48
N ASN A 379 -13.28 32.80 -16.56
CA ASN A 379 -13.13 34.21 -16.23
C ASN A 379 -12.95 34.38 -14.71
N PRO A 380 -11.95 35.12 -14.23
CA PRO A 380 -11.67 35.33 -12.84
C PRO A 380 -12.87 36.00 -12.20
N VAL A 381 -13.26 35.47 -11.05
CA VAL A 381 -13.80 36.31 -9.99
C VAL A 381 -12.70 37.34 -9.64
N PRO A 382 -13.01 38.59 -9.22
CA PRO A 382 -12.01 39.63 -8.89
C PRO A 382 -10.88 39.27 -7.90
N ILE A 383 -10.83 38.04 -7.40
CA ILE A 383 -9.96 37.50 -6.35
C ILE A 383 -8.55 37.12 -6.86
N LEU A 384 -8.32 36.98 -8.17
CA LEU A 384 -7.05 36.46 -8.72
C LEU A 384 -5.82 37.38 -8.60
N LYS A 385 -5.95 38.64 -8.17
CA LYS A 385 -4.77 39.53 -8.11
C LYS A 385 -3.75 39.12 -7.04
N ASN A 386 -4.15 38.41 -5.98
CA ASN A 386 -3.27 38.07 -4.85
C ASN A 386 -3.40 36.62 -4.33
N SER A 387 -4.15 35.74 -5.00
CA SER A 387 -4.40 34.37 -4.52
C SER A 387 -3.48 33.35 -5.19
N VAL A 388 -2.96 32.40 -4.41
CA VAL A 388 -2.16 31.28 -4.92
C VAL A 388 -3.07 30.36 -5.73
N ILE A 389 -2.75 30.15 -7.00
CA ILE A 389 -3.50 29.26 -7.90
C ILE A 389 -2.89 27.86 -7.81
N LYS A 390 -3.46 27.01 -6.96
CA LYS A 390 -3.13 25.58 -6.87
C LYS A 390 -4.32 24.77 -7.37
N VAL A 391 -4.14 24.04 -8.48
CA VAL A 391 -5.16 23.13 -9.02
C VAL A 391 -4.98 21.73 -8.43
N ASN A 392 -6.05 20.94 -8.36
CA ASN A 392 -6.08 19.63 -7.70
C ASN A 392 -5.78 19.77 -6.20
N VAL A 393 -6.60 20.55 -5.49
CA VAL A 393 -6.42 20.88 -4.07
C VAL A 393 -6.44 19.59 -3.25
N GLY A 394 -5.41 19.38 -2.43
CA GLY A 394 -5.27 18.16 -1.63
C GLY A 394 -4.85 16.92 -2.42
N GLN A 395 -4.64 17.05 -3.74
CA GLN A 395 -4.29 15.94 -4.64
C GLN A 395 -5.30 14.78 -4.61
N THR A 396 -6.59 15.11 -4.47
CA THR A 396 -7.69 14.13 -4.47
C THR A 396 -8.01 13.62 -5.86
N GLY A 397 -7.74 14.40 -6.91
CA GLY A 397 -8.00 14.03 -8.29
C GLY A 397 -6.91 13.15 -8.90
N PHE A 398 -7.31 12.14 -9.67
CA PHE A 398 -6.40 11.24 -10.41
C PHE A 398 -5.90 11.87 -11.71
N TYR A 399 -5.27 13.04 -11.62
CA TYR A 399 -4.70 13.74 -12.77
C TYR A 399 -3.51 14.60 -12.35
N ARG A 400 -2.66 14.95 -13.31
CA ARG A 400 -1.49 15.81 -13.08
C ARG A 400 -1.75 17.23 -13.53
N VAL A 401 -1.04 18.20 -12.95
CA VAL A 401 -1.16 19.60 -13.34
C VAL A 401 0.15 20.15 -13.88
N LYS A 402 0.11 20.75 -15.07
CA LYS A 402 1.20 21.53 -15.65
C LYS A 402 0.90 23.02 -15.51
N TYR A 403 1.73 23.72 -14.73
CA TYR A 403 1.60 25.16 -14.52
C TYR A 403 2.44 25.95 -15.53
N ASP A 404 1.94 27.10 -15.97
CA ASP A 404 2.78 28.10 -16.65
C ASP A 404 3.84 28.70 -15.70
N ASP A 405 4.84 29.37 -16.27
CA ASP A 405 5.97 29.90 -15.49
C ASP A 405 5.56 30.93 -14.43
N LYS A 406 4.50 31.70 -14.70
CA LYS A 406 3.97 32.73 -13.78
C LYS A 406 3.36 32.07 -12.56
N ILE A 407 2.47 31.09 -12.75
CA ILE A 407 1.84 30.35 -11.65
C ILE A 407 2.89 29.52 -10.91
N ALA A 408 3.79 28.83 -11.62
CA ALA A 408 4.87 28.06 -11.01
C ALA A 408 5.76 28.90 -10.09
N THR A 409 6.06 30.15 -10.47
CA THR A 409 6.82 31.08 -9.62
C THR A 409 6.06 31.45 -8.34
N HIS A 410 4.75 31.71 -8.42
CA HIS A 410 3.93 31.95 -7.24
C HIS A 410 3.82 30.72 -6.34
N LEU A 411 3.72 29.52 -6.90
CA LEU A 411 3.72 28.27 -6.13
C LEU A 411 5.04 28.05 -5.40
N LYS A 412 6.19 28.29 -6.06
CA LYS A 412 7.51 28.24 -5.40
C LYS A 412 7.58 29.21 -4.21
N LYS A 413 7.03 30.42 -4.34
CA LYS A 413 6.93 31.37 -3.23
C LYS A 413 6.05 30.82 -2.10
N ALA A 414 4.87 30.30 -2.43
CA ALA A 414 3.94 29.72 -1.46
C ALA A 414 4.53 28.53 -0.68
N ILE A 415 5.28 27.64 -1.35
CA ILE A 415 6.02 26.55 -0.70
C ILE A 415 7.05 27.10 0.28
N LYS A 416 7.83 28.11 -0.13
CA LYS A 416 8.86 28.74 0.73
C LYS A 416 8.26 29.43 1.97
N GLU A 417 7.08 30.00 1.83
CA GLU A 417 6.30 30.63 2.90
C GLU A 417 5.50 29.61 3.74
N ASN A 418 5.56 28.32 3.38
CA ASN A 418 4.81 27.23 4.00
C ASN A 418 3.29 27.49 4.06
N SER A 419 2.73 28.09 3.01
CA SER A 419 1.31 28.44 2.91
C SER A 419 0.45 27.40 2.16
N LEU A 420 1.03 26.23 1.86
CA LEU A 420 0.37 25.10 1.20
C LEU A 420 0.33 23.88 2.12
N THR A 421 -0.71 23.06 1.94
CA THR A 421 -0.83 21.78 2.65
C THR A 421 0.29 20.81 2.27
N ALA A 422 0.55 19.81 3.11
CA ALA A 422 1.51 18.75 2.80
C ALA A 422 1.17 18.03 1.48
N ALA A 423 -0.11 17.77 1.24
CA ALA A 423 -0.59 17.12 0.02
C ALA A 423 -0.38 17.99 -1.24
N ASP A 424 -0.68 19.29 -1.16
CA ASP A 424 -0.45 20.21 -2.28
C ASP A 424 1.03 20.33 -2.61
N LYS A 425 1.89 20.45 -1.58
CA LYS A 425 3.35 20.44 -1.71
C LYS A 425 3.83 19.14 -2.37
N PHE A 426 3.39 17.99 -1.87
CA PHE A 426 3.72 16.68 -2.43
C PHE A 426 3.38 16.61 -3.92
N GLY A 427 2.15 16.96 -4.32
CA GLY A 427 1.77 16.78 -5.72
C GLY A 427 2.36 17.82 -6.66
N ILE A 428 2.69 19.04 -6.22
CA ILE A 428 3.49 19.98 -7.05
C ILE A 428 4.86 19.36 -7.36
N LEU A 429 5.48 18.75 -6.34
CA LEU A 429 6.76 18.08 -6.47
C LEU A 429 6.66 16.84 -7.38
N ASP A 430 5.65 15.99 -7.16
CA ASP A 430 5.41 14.78 -7.95
C ASP A 430 5.09 15.06 -9.42
N ASP A 431 4.18 16.01 -9.69
CA ASP A 431 3.79 16.40 -11.04
C ASP A 431 4.96 16.98 -11.82
N THR A 432 5.77 17.83 -11.19
CA THR A 432 6.94 18.43 -11.84
C THR A 432 7.97 17.36 -12.21
N TYR A 433 8.16 16.36 -11.34
CA TYR A 433 9.06 15.23 -11.63
C TYR A 433 8.54 14.38 -12.78
N ALA A 434 7.26 13.99 -12.75
CA ALA A 434 6.64 13.19 -13.82
C ALA A 434 6.66 13.93 -15.17
N LEU A 435 6.36 15.24 -15.17
CA LEU A 435 6.45 16.08 -16.36
C LEU A 435 7.89 16.17 -16.89
N ARG A 436 8.91 16.16 -16.02
CA ARG A 436 10.31 16.06 -16.45
C ARG A 436 10.61 14.71 -17.07
N GLU A 437 10.13 13.61 -16.48
CA GLU A 437 10.33 12.26 -17.03
C GLU A 437 9.72 12.13 -18.43
N ALA A 438 8.54 12.72 -18.64
CA ALA A 438 7.88 12.79 -19.95
C ALA A 438 8.47 13.85 -20.90
N CYS A 439 9.66 14.40 -20.63
CA CYS A 439 10.33 15.46 -21.40
C CYS A 439 9.51 16.75 -21.57
N GLY A 440 8.50 16.96 -20.72
CA GLY A 440 7.64 18.15 -20.73
C GLY A 440 8.24 19.36 -20.01
N LEU A 441 9.32 19.17 -19.24
CA LEU A 441 10.06 20.23 -18.51
C LEU A 441 11.58 19.94 -18.46
N PRO A 442 12.44 20.97 -18.53
CA PRO A 442 13.88 20.82 -18.33
C PRO A 442 14.27 20.37 -16.91
N LEU A 443 15.39 19.66 -16.77
CA LEU A 443 15.93 19.25 -15.46
C LEU A 443 16.21 20.45 -14.54
N SER A 444 16.65 21.57 -15.10
CA SER A 444 16.89 22.81 -14.34
C SER A 444 15.63 23.32 -13.62
N ASN A 445 14.45 23.19 -14.24
CA ASN A 445 13.17 23.56 -13.61
C ASN A 445 12.89 22.70 -12.37
N LEU A 446 13.13 21.39 -12.48
CA LEU A 446 12.99 20.46 -11.37
C LEU A 446 14.00 20.77 -10.26
N LEU A 447 15.29 20.91 -10.56
CA LEU A 447 16.33 21.24 -9.56
C LEU A 447 16.02 22.57 -8.85
N SER A 448 15.53 23.57 -9.60
CA SER A 448 15.07 24.85 -9.04
C SER A 448 13.89 24.66 -8.08
N LEU A 449 12.96 23.75 -8.38
CA LEU A 449 11.85 23.42 -7.48
C LEU A 449 12.33 22.66 -6.24
N LEU A 450 13.17 21.63 -6.41
CA LEU A 450 13.75 20.86 -5.29
C LEU A 450 14.39 21.80 -4.27
N ASN A 451 15.15 22.78 -4.74
CA ASN A 451 15.81 23.81 -3.93
C ASN A 451 14.85 24.60 -3.00
N VAL A 452 13.57 24.73 -3.37
CA VAL A 452 12.57 25.40 -2.53
C VAL A 452 12.19 24.57 -1.30
N TYR A 453 12.29 23.24 -1.40
CA TYR A 453 11.95 22.29 -0.34
C TYR A 453 13.05 22.08 0.71
N ARG A 454 14.16 22.84 0.67
CA ARG A 454 15.30 22.70 1.62
C ARG A 454 14.92 22.77 3.10
N LYS A 455 13.79 23.39 3.44
CA LYS A 455 13.30 23.54 4.83
C LYS A 455 12.04 22.72 5.12
N GLU A 456 11.72 21.77 4.25
CA GLU A 456 10.53 20.93 4.40
C GLU A 456 10.68 19.95 5.57
N LEU A 457 9.60 19.76 6.33
CA LEU A 457 9.55 18.87 7.49
C LEU A 457 8.40 17.86 7.41
N GLU A 458 7.43 18.06 6.52
CA GLU A 458 6.34 17.09 6.33
C GLU A 458 6.91 15.79 5.73
N TYR A 459 6.74 14.68 6.46
CA TYR A 459 7.34 13.38 6.15
C TYR A 459 7.10 12.95 4.69
N ILE A 460 5.86 13.03 4.21
CA ILE A 460 5.50 12.57 2.86
C ILE A 460 6.24 13.37 1.77
N VAL A 461 6.38 14.68 1.97
CA VAL A 461 7.06 15.56 1.01
C VAL A 461 8.56 15.30 1.02
N VAL A 462 9.16 15.13 2.21
CA VAL A 462 10.58 14.79 2.35
C VAL A 462 10.87 13.40 1.78
N SER A 463 10.00 12.42 2.01
CA SER A 463 10.13 11.07 1.45
C SER A 463 10.14 11.11 -0.07
N ARG A 464 9.18 11.83 -0.68
CA ARG A 464 9.12 12.00 -2.13
C ARG A 464 10.34 12.75 -2.69
N LEU A 465 10.80 13.77 -1.98
CA LEU A 465 12.01 14.52 -2.32
C LEU A 465 13.23 13.60 -2.39
N ILE A 466 13.41 12.74 -1.38
CA ILE A 466 14.50 11.76 -1.33
C ILE A 466 14.39 10.77 -2.49
N ASP A 467 13.19 10.27 -2.80
CA ASP A 467 12.99 9.30 -3.87
C ASP A 467 13.26 9.91 -5.26
N ILE A 468 12.92 11.19 -5.47
CA ILE A 468 13.26 11.93 -6.69
C ILE A 468 14.78 12.13 -6.80
N CYS A 469 15.45 12.56 -5.72
CA CYS A 469 16.90 12.70 -5.68
C CYS A 469 17.60 11.38 -6.00
N TYR A 470 17.11 10.28 -5.43
CA TYR A 470 17.62 8.94 -5.70
C TYR A 470 17.45 8.56 -7.17
N ALA A 471 16.25 8.72 -7.73
CA ALA A 471 16.00 8.38 -9.12
C ALA A 471 16.87 9.19 -10.09
N ILE A 472 17.06 10.50 -9.84
CA ILE A 472 17.98 11.33 -10.62
C ILE A 472 19.41 10.81 -10.47
N ALA A 473 19.88 10.54 -9.25
CA ALA A 473 21.24 10.05 -9.01
C ALA A 473 21.51 8.71 -9.71
N THR A 474 20.55 7.77 -9.68
CA THR A 474 20.65 6.48 -10.37
C THR A 474 20.78 6.66 -11.88
N VAL A 475 19.90 7.43 -12.50
CA VAL A 475 19.96 7.67 -13.96
C VAL A 475 21.24 8.44 -14.34
N SER A 476 21.61 9.46 -13.56
CA SER A 476 22.83 10.24 -13.79
C SER A 476 24.10 9.38 -13.65
N SER A 477 24.08 8.33 -12.83
CA SER A 477 25.23 7.42 -12.67
C SER A 477 25.58 6.62 -13.91
N GLU A 478 24.63 6.46 -14.82
CA GLU A 478 24.84 5.72 -16.07
C GLU A 478 25.12 6.66 -17.25
N VAL A 479 24.72 7.93 -17.16
CA VAL A 479 24.66 8.85 -18.31
C VAL A 479 25.59 10.06 -18.20
N ILE A 480 25.82 10.59 -17.00
CA ILE A 480 26.52 11.88 -16.80
C ILE A 480 27.48 11.81 -15.60
N LEU A 481 28.56 11.04 -15.76
CA LEU A 481 29.55 10.77 -14.72
C LEU A 481 30.19 12.05 -14.15
N ASP A 482 30.51 13.02 -15.01
CA ASP A 482 31.23 14.24 -14.63
C ASP A 482 30.42 15.17 -13.69
N LEU A 483 29.09 15.15 -13.78
CA LEU A 483 28.19 15.97 -12.94
C LEU A 483 27.73 15.25 -11.67
N MET A 484 28.12 13.99 -11.48
CA MET A 484 27.64 13.21 -10.34
C MET A 484 28.06 13.79 -9.00
N ALA A 485 29.30 14.26 -8.88
CA ALA A 485 29.81 14.82 -7.64
C ALA A 485 29.01 16.07 -7.23
N ASP A 486 28.79 16.98 -8.19
CA ASP A 486 28.03 18.21 -7.97
C ASP A 486 26.55 17.93 -7.64
N LEU A 487 25.92 17.00 -8.37
CA LEU A 487 24.53 16.61 -8.11
C LEU A 487 24.39 15.96 -6.73
N LYS A 488 25.31 15.08 -6.35
CA LYS A 488 25.35 14.46 -5.02
C LYS A 488 25.50 15.51 -3.93
N GLN A 489 26.45 16.43 -4.07
CA GLN A 489 26.66 17.51 -3.12
C GLN A 489 25.40 18.39 -2.98
N PHE A 490 24.77 18.75 -4.11
CA PHE A 490 23.50 19.48 -4.11
C PHE A 490 22.39 18.72 -3.35
N PHE A 491 22.22 17.41 -3.58
CA PHE A 491 21.20 16.62 -2.88
C PHE A 491 21.48 16.44 -1.38
N ILE A 492 22.75 16.31 -0.99
CA ILE A 492 23.14 16.30 0.42
C ILE A 492 22.70 17.62 1.05
N GLU A 493 23.16 18.75 0.53
CA GLU A 493 22.79 20.08 1.04
C GLU A 493 21.30 20.35 1.04
N LEU A 494 20.57 19.75 0.10
CA LEU A 494 19.12 19.87 0.01
C LEU A 494 18.43 19.26 1.23
N ILE A 495 18.89 18.10 1.70
CA ILE A 495 18.19 17.28 2.68
C ILE A 495 18.83 17.40 4.09
N LEU A 496 20.05 17.93 4.20
CA LEU A 496 20.77 18.11 5.47
C LEU A 496 19.92 18.77 6.56
N PHE A 497 19.19 19.84 6.22
CA PHE A 497 18.32 20.52 7.19
C PHE A 497 17.21 19.58 7.70
N CYS A 498 16.54 18.85 6.81
CA CYS A 498 15.49 17.90 7.18
C CYS A 498 16.04 16.80 8.07
N ALA A 499 17.20 16.22 7.71
CA ALA A 499 17.87 15.19 8.50
C ALA A 499 18.19 15.65 9.93
N HIS A 500 18.67 16.88 10.09
CA HIS A 500 18.98 17.44 11.41
C HIS A 500 17.76 17.68 12.30
N ASN A 501 16.62 18.06 11.72
CA ASN A 501 15.43 18.45 12.46
C ASN A 501 14.45 17.29 12.70
N ILE A 502 14.42 16.29 11.79
CA ILE A 502 13.53 15.12 11.90
C ILE A 502 14.14 14.03 12.82
N TYR A 503 15.47 13.95 12.93
CA TYR A 503 16.17 12.96 13.77
C TYR A 503 16.99 13.64 14.89
N PRO A 504 16.37 14.06 16.02
CA PRO A 504 17.05 14.90 17.02
C PRO A 504 18.18 14.18 17.80
N VAL A 505 18.14 12.85 17.91
CA VAL A 505 19.11 12.07 18.69
C VAL A 505 20.43 11.96 17.92
N HIS A 506 21.58 12.13 18.57
CA HIS A 506 22.90 12.04 17.91
C HIS A 506 23.13 10.74 17.12
N ALA A 507 22.51 9.61 17.53
CA ALA A 507 22.49 8.36 16.77
C ALA A 507 21.56 8.40 15.54
N GLY A 508 20.43 9.11 15.62
CA GLY A 508 19.49 9.34 14.52
C GLY A 508 20.02 10.29 13.45
N LYS A 509 20.82 11.30 13.83
CA LYS A 509 21.51 12.19 12.88
C LYS A 509 22.47 11.42 11.98
N LEU A 510 23.29 10.55 12.57
CA LEU A 510 24.23 9.71 11.83
C LEU A 510 23.49 8.67 10.98
N VAL A 511 22.40 8.07 11.47
CA VAL A 511 21.62 7.08 10.70
C VAL A 511 20.81 7.71 9.57
N GLY A 512 20.25 8.90 9.76
CA GLY A 512 19.55 9.64 8.70
C GLY A 512 20.51 9.99 7.57
N VAL A 513 21.71 10.49 7.92
CA VAL A 513 22.78 10.76 6.96
C VAL A 513 23.30 9.46 6.32
N LEU A 514 23.58 8.40 7.08
CA LEU A 514 24.04 7.10 6.54
C LEU A 514 22.99 6.38 5.69
N MET A 515 21.69 6.45 6.04
CA MET A 515 20.60 5.95 5.20
C MET A 515 20.46 6.78 3.92
N MET A 516 20.72 8.08 3.95
CA MET A 516 20.76 8.93 2.77
C MET A 516 21.98 8.64 1.89
N HIS A 517 23.17 8.47 2.48
CA HIS A 517 24.36 8.01 1.77
C HIS A 517 24.12 6.65 1.12
N LYS A 518 23.48 5.72 1.82
CA LYS A 518 23.14 4.39 1.30
C LYS A 518 22.03 4.40 0.25
N LYS A 519 20.97 5.20 0.42
CA LYS A 519 19.97 5.40 -0.65
C LYS A 519 20.67 6.02 -1.85
N LEU A 520 21.51 7.05 -1.72
CA LEU A 520 22.15 7.76 -2.84
C LEU A 520 23.41 7.07 -3.43
N GLY A 521 23.77 5.86 -2.99
CA GLY A 521 24.94 5.14 -3.49
C GLY A 521 26.28 5.85 -3.21
N LEU A 522 26.40 6.51 -2.06
CA LEU A 522 27.61 7.17 -1.59
C LEU A 522 28.41 6.19 -0.71
N GLU A 523 29.53 5.65 -1.22
CA GLU A 523 30.56 5.10 -0.33
C GLU A 523 31.22 6.25 0.43
N PRO A 524 31.52 6.11 1.74
CA PRO A 524 32.50 6.98 2.37
C PRO A 524 33.85 6.71 1.69
N VAL A 525 34.31 7.65 0.86
CA VAL A 525 35.70 7.62 0.39
C VAL A 525 36.57 7.78 1.64
N ALA A 526 37.29 6.73 2.01
CA ALA A 526 38.29 6.80 3.06
C ALA A 526 39.33 7.86 2.67
N GLY A 527 39.26 9.05 3.27
CA GLY A 527 40.34 10.03 3.16
C GLY A 527 39.98 11.51 3.19
N GLU A 528 38.75 11.94 2.88
CA GLU A 528 38.47 13.38 2.73
C GLU A 528 37.20 13.86 3.45
N SER A 529 37.27 13.92 4.78
CA SER A 529 36.46 14.79 5.63
C SER A 529 36.91 14.61 7.09
N HIS A 530 37.60 15.61 7.65
CA HIS A 530 38.10 15.59 9.03
C HIS A 530 36.99 15.46 10.10
N LEU A 531 35.71 15.54 9.70
CA LEU A 531 34.54 15.41 10.58
C LEU A 531 34.04 13.97 10.73
N ASP A 532 34.18 13.13 9.70
CA ASP A 532 33.72 11.72 9.73
C ASP A 532 34.69 10.82 10.52
N THR A 533 35.99 11.05 10.40
CA THR A 533 37.01 10.30 11.14
C THR A 533 36.93 10.57 12.65
N TYR A 534 36.67 11.82 13.05
CA TYR A 534 36.59 12.20 14.46
C TYR A 534 35.41 11.54 15.20
N TYR A 535 34.25 11.38 14.54
CA TYR A 535 33.08 10.75 15.14
C TYR A 535 33.12 9.21 15.10
N CYS A 536 33.74 8.62 14.07
CA CYS A 536 33.92 7.17 13.98
C CYS A 536 34.96 6.64 14.97
N GLU A 537 36.08 7.34 15.18
CA GLU A 537 37.13 6.92 16.12
C GLU A 537 36.67 7.00 17.58
N LYS A 538 35.94 8.05 17.96
CA LYS A 538 35.46 8.22 19.34
C LYS A 538 34.42 7.16 19.75
N LYS A 539 33.68 6.61 18.79
CA LYS A 539 32.68 5.54 19.01
C LYS A 539 33.29 4.14 19.00
N ARG A 540 34.46 3.96 18.34
CA ARG A 540 35.27 2.73 18.37
C ARG A 540 35.66 2.38 19.82
N GLU A 541 36.07 3.37 20.60
CA GLU A 541 36.44 3.19 22.01
C GLU A 541 35.23 2.93 22.92
N THR A 542 34.07 3.52 22.63
CA THR A 542 32.87 3.34 23.47
C THR A 542 32.16 2.00 23.24
N VAL A 543 32.14 1.50 22.00
CA VAL A 543 31.43 0.26 21.64
C VAL A 543 32.27 -0.99 21.89
N GLN A 544 33.60 -0.94 21.76
CA GLN A 544 34.46 -2.07 22.16
C GLN A 544 34.44 -2.33 23.68
N GLN A 545 34.16 -1.31 24.50
CA GLN A 545 34.11 -1.47 25.95
C GLN A 545 32.73 -1.87 26.51
N GLN A 546 31.65 -1.76 25.73
CA GLN A 546 30.30 -2.15 26.17
C GLN A 546 29.83 -3.45 25.49
N ASN A 547 30.42 -4.56 25.92
CA ASN A 547 29.87 -5.89 25.68
C ASN A 547 28.49 -6.04 26.35
N LEU A 548 27.51 -6.56 25.59
CA LEU A 548 26.24 -7.16 26.00
C LEU A 548 25.53 -6.58 27.25
N LYS A 549 24.74 -5.51 27.06
CA LYS A 549 23.46 -5.24 27.75
C LYS A 549 22.93 -3.89 27.26
N ILE A 550 22.35 -3.86 26.06
CA ILE A 550 21.51 -2.74 25.64
C ILE A 550 20.08 -3.19 25.86
N GLU A 551 19.45 -2.71 26.94
CA GLU A 551 17.99 -2.70 27.04
C GLU A 551 17.45 -1.88 25.86
N ILE A 552 16.84 -2.57 24.90
CA ILE A 552 16.16 -1.96 23.76
C ILE A 552 14.88 -1.31 24.29
N ARG A 553 14.94 -0.04 24.69
CA ARG A 553 13.74 0.77 24.93
C ARG A 553 13.07 1.13 23.60
N GLN A 554 11.74 1.23 23.63
CA GLN A 554 10.86 1.61 22.52
C GLN A 554 11.43 2.81 21.74
N GLY A 555 11.89 2.59 20.50
CA GLY A 555 12.44 3.63 19.62
C GLY A 555 13.61 3.22 18.73
N TYR A 556 14.25 2.06 18.98
CA TYR A 556 15.44 1.63 18.24
C TYR A 556 15.18 0.77 16.99
N THR A 557 13.96 0.30 16.70
CA THR A 557 13.70 -0.65 15.59
C THR A 557 13.94 -0.06 14.20
N THR A 558 13.54 1.18 13.94
CA THR A 558 13.82 1.88 12.66
C THR A 558 15.32 2.16 12.49
N ILE A 559 16.00 2.46 13.61
CA ILE A 559 17.45 2.72 13.68
C ILE A 559 18.25 1.42 13.47
N PHE A 560 17.76 0.29 13.99
CA PHE A 560 18.38 -1.03 13.87
C PHE A 560 18.55 -1.45 12.41
N LYS A 561 17.55 -1.20 11.55
CA LYS A 561 17.63 -1.49 10.11
C LYS A 561 18.79 -0.75 9.42
N GLY A 562 18.97 0.55 9.72
CA GLY A 562 20.07 1.35 9.18
C GLY A 562 21.45 0.93 9.71
N PHE A 563 21.55 0.66 11.02
CA PHE A 563 22.78 0.19 11.65
C PHE A 563 23.20 -1.21 11.17
N TYR A 564 22.26 -2.16 11.07
CA TYR A 564 22.54 -3.54 10.64
C TYR A 564 22.98 -3.59 9.16
N LEU A 565 22.35 -2.79 8.31
CA LEU A 565 22.72 -2.59 6.91
C LEU A 565 24.11 -1.97 6.71
N PHE A 566 24.59 -1.15 7.65
CA PHE A 566 25.93 -0.55 7.63
C PHE A 566 26.97 -1.56 8.17
N PHE A 567 26.63 -2.28 9.24
CA PHE A 567 27.50 -3.27 9.89
C PHE A 567 27.87 -4.45 8.97
N LEU A 568 26.93 -4.94 8.15
CA LEU A 568 27.19 -6.04 7.21
C LEU A 568 28.05 -5.65 5.99
N GLN A 569 28.09 -4.37 5.62
CA GLN A 569 28.87 -3.88 4.48
C GLN A 569 30.35 -3.67 4.85
N GLU A 570 30.64 -3.26 6.08
CA GLU A 570 31.99 -2.95 6.57
C GLU A 570 32.68 -4.14 7.27
N PHE A 571 31.95 -5.13 7.80
CA PHE A 571 32.52 -6.18 8.67
C PHE A 571 32.15 -7.63 8.28
N ALA A 572 33.09 -8.54 8.53
CA ALA A 572 33.04 -9.95 8.14
C ALA A 572 32.20 -10.85 9.08
N SER A 573 30.88 -10.64 9.18
CA SER A 573 29.99 -11.44 10.05
C SER A 573 28.90 -12.28 9.33
N TRP A 574 29.11 -12.61 8.05
CA TRP A 574 28.16 -13.34 7.19
C TRP A 574 27.69 -14.69 7.75
N ASN A 575 28.56 -15.46 8.42
CA ASN A 575 28.17 -16.75 9.00
C ASN A 575 27.23 -16.60 10.20
N TRP A 576 27.26 -15.47 10.91
CA TRP A 576 26.40 -15.23 12.07
C TRP A 576 25.01 -14.74 11.66
N SER A 577 24.89 -13.99 10.54
CA SER A 577 23.60 -13.47 10.04
C SER A 577 22.72 -14.53 9.36
N ILE A 578 23.32 -15.56 8.75
CA ILE A 578 22.56 -16.62 8.05
C ILE A 578 22.39 -17.88 8.91
N TYR A 579 23.41 -18.27 9.67
CA TYR A 579 23.40 -19.52 10.46
C TYR A 579 23.20 -19.31 11.97
N GLY A 580 23.26 -18.07 12.46
CA GLY A 580 23.14 -17.75 13.88
C GLY A 580 21.75 -17.33 14.34
N PHE A 581 20.74 -17.31 13.46
CA PHE A 581 19.38 -16.91 13.81
C PHE A 581 18.57 -18.09 14.38
N PRO A 582 18.13 -18.03 15.65
CA PRO A 582 17.33 -19.09 16.24
C PRO A 582 15.91 -19.13 15.66
N ILE A 583 15.31 -20.33 15.70
CA ILE A 583 13.96 -20.72 15.26
C ILE A 583 12.82 -19.84 15.82
N TRP A 584 13.11 -18.96 16.79
CA TRP A 584 12.19 -18.05 17.46
C TRP A 584 12.15 -16.62 16.89
N ALA A 585 12.89 -16.34 15.81
CA ALA A 585 12.94 -15.00 15.22
C ALA A 585 11.61 -14.60 14.57
N SER A 586 11.17 -13.35 14.78
CA SER A 586 10.02 -12.79 14.06
C SER A 586 10.26 -12.82 12.54
N CYS A 587 9.25 -13.23 11.75
CA CYS A 587 9.31 -13.23 10.28
C CYS A 587 9.73 -11.88 9.70
N TYR A 588 9.43 -10.77 10.39
CA TYR A 588 9.88 -9.45 9.99
C TYR A 588 11.41 -9.29 10.04
N LEU A 589 12.04 -9.81 11.11
CA LEU A 589 13.48 -9.72 11.28
C LEU A 589 14.19 -10.51 10.18
N LEU A 590 13.65 -11.68 9.81
CA LEU A 590 14.10 -12.46 8.65
C LEU A 590 14.02 -11.66 7.34
N VAL A 591 12.89 -11.02 7.03
CA VAL A 591 12.75 -10.18 5.81
C VAL A 591 13.78 -9.04 5.80
N CYS A 592 14.03 -8.42 6.95
CA CYS A 592 15.01 -7.35 7.06
C CYS A 592 16.45 -7.85 6.87
N VAL A 593 16.80 -9.03 7.40
CA VAL A 593 18.10 -9.69 7.19
C VAL A 593 18.29 -10.04 5.71
N TYR A 594 17.31 -10.69 5.08
CA TYR A 594 17.40 -11.05 3.66
C TYR A 594 17.57 -9.83 2.75
N ARG A 595 16.82 -8.75 3.02
CA ARG A 595 16.97 -7.50 2.26
C ARG A 595 18.31 -6.81 2.51
N ALA A 596 18.93 -7.02 3.66
CA ALA A 596 20.28 -6.52 3.92
C ALA A 596 21.34 -7.30 3.15
N GLU A 597 21.21 -8.62 3.11
CA GLU A 597 22.11 -9.51 2.38
C GLU A 597 21.98 -9.39 0.86
N SER A 598 20.80 -9.02 0.33
CA SER A 598 20.58 -8.84 -1.12
C SER A 598 21.28 -7.63 -1.73
N VAL A 599 21.81 -6.71 -0.91
CA VAL A 599 22.51 -5.48 -1.34
C VAL A 599 24.04 -5.65 -1.28
N HIS A 600 24.52 -6.87 -1.02
CA HIS A 600 25.94 -7.12 -0.84
C HIS A 600 26.71 -7.06 -2.17
N GLN A 601 27.79 -6.28 -2.23
CA GLN A 601 28.65 -6.15 -3.42
C GLN A 601 29.41 -7.45 -3.80
N HIS A 602 29.48 -8.45 -2.91
CA HIS A 602 30.18 -9.70 -3.21
C HIS A 602 29.27 -10.69 -3.93
N ARG A 603 29.52 -10.86 -5.23
CA ARG A 603 28.83 -11.79 -6.13
C ARG A 603 28.65 -13.19 -5.53
N ASN A 604 29.66 -13.72 -4.84
CA ASN A 604 29.61 -15.04 -4.20
C ASN A 604 28.59 -15.13 -3.07
N ARG A 605 28.38 -14.06 -2.28
CA ARG A 605 27.37 -14.03 -1.20
C ARG A 605 25.96 -13.98 -1.78
N LEU A 606 25.76 -13.20 -2.85
CA LEU A 606 24.49 -13.19 -3.59
C LEU A 606 24.18 -14.57 -4.18
N PHE A 607 25.17 -15.25 -4.78
CA PHE A 607 25.01 -16.63 -5.28
C PHE A 607 24.68 -17.62 -4.16
N SER A 608 25.27 -17.49 -2.97
CA SER A 608 24.94 -18.36 -1.83
C SER A 608 23.51 -18.16 -1.32
N ILE A 609 22.96 -16.94 -1.35
CA ILE A 609 21.54 -16.69 -1.04
C ILE A 609 20.66 -17.49 -2.02
N PHE A 610 20.95 -17.41 -3.33
CA PHE A 610 20.24 -18.20 -4.34
C PHE A 610 20.39 -19.72 -4.13
N GLN A 611 21.55 -20.21 -3.71
CA GLN A 611 21.77 -21.63 -3.41
C GLN A 611 21.00 -22.11 -2.17
N VAL A 612 20.90 -21.29 -1.13
CA VAL A 612 20.07 -21.57 0.05
C VAL A 612 18.60 -21.71 -0.36
N PHE A 613 18.07 -20.77 -1.17
CA PHE A 613 16.72 -20.88 -1.72
C PHE A 613 16.52 -22.14 -2.58
N HIS A 614 17.52 -22.52 -3.38
CA HIS A 614 17.48 -23.73 -4.20
C HIS A 614 17.54 -25.02 -3.35
N GLN A 615 18.26 -25.01 -2.23
CA GLN A 615 18.28 -26.15 -1.30
C GLN A 615 16.95 -26.29 -0.55
N PHE A 616 16.36 -25.20 -0.04
CA PHE A 616 15.05 -25.24 0.62
C PHE A 616 13.95 -25.80 -0.28
N LYS A 617 13.90 -25.38 -1.56
CA LYS A 617 12.94 -25.91 -2.55
C LYS A 617 13.07 -27.42 -2.79
N ASN A 618 14.27 -27.98 -2.61
CA ASN A 618 14.52 -29.42 -2.76
C ASN A 618 14.20 -30.23 -1.50
N TYR A 619 14.15 -29.60 -0.31
CA TYR A 619 13.71 -30.26 0.92
C TYR A 619 12.19 -30.44 0.97
N SER A 620 11.41 -29.55 0.36
CA SER A 620 9.93 -29.60 0.29
C SER A 620 9.37 -30.73 -0.58
N LEU A 621 10.21 -31.43 -1.35
CA LEU A 621 9.81 -32.44 -2.34
C LEU A 621 10.21 -33.87 -1.93
N ARG A 622 10.76 -34.08 -0.73
CA ARG A 622 11.17 -35.42 -0.26
C ARG A 622 10.10 -36.07 0.62
N PRO A 623 9.80 -37.37 0.41
CA PRO A 623 8.99 -38.16 1.34
C PRO A 623 9.54 -38.10 2.79
N PRO A 624 8.68 -38.03 3.81
CA PRO A 624 9.08 -37.92 5.22
C PRO A 624 10.05 -39.02 5.71
N GLU A 625 9.99 -40.18 5.07
CA GLU A 625 10.81 -41.35 5.39
C GLU A 625 12.30 -41.14 5.11
N LEU A 626 12.66 -40.18 4.25
CA LEU A 626 14.04 -39.91 3.84
C LEU A 626 14.73 -38.81 4.65
N TYR A 627 14.06 -38.20 5.65
CA TYR A 627 14.72 -37.26 6.56
C TYR A 627 15.48 -38.01 7.64
N THR A 628 16.76 -37.65 7.80
CA THR A 628 17.60 -38.11 8.90
C THR A 628 17.05 -37.60 10.24
N GLN A 629 17.45 -38.24 11.34
CA GLN A 629 16.97 -37.89 12.69
C GLN A 629 17.32 -36.45 13.09
N GLY A 630 18.41 -35.88 12.55
CA GLY A 630 18.77 -34.48 12.74
C GLY A 630 17.92 -33.51 11.91
N GLU A 631 17.50 -33.91 10.71
CA GLU A 631 16.63 -33.09 9.84
C GLU A 631 15.18 -33.03 10.36
N ARG A 632 14.71 -34.09 11.05
CA ARG A 632 13.39 -34.11 11.72
C ARG A 632 13.29 -33.24 12.97
N HIS A 633 14.41 -32.80 13.54
CA HIS A 633 14.45 -31.88 14.68
C HIS A 633 14.52 -30.41 14.26
N ALA A 634 14.80 -30.14 12.97
CA ALA A 634 14.95 -28.82 12.40
C ALA A 634 13.74 -28.36 11.55
N LEU A 635 12.95 -29.32 11.03
CA LEU A 635 11.56 -29.15 10.60
C LEU A 635 10.66 -29.05 11.83
#